data_AF-A0A7C4Z719-F1
#
_entry.id   AF-A0A7C4Z719-F1
#
_cell.length_a   1.000
_cell.length_b   1.000
_cell.length_c   1.000
_cell.angle_alpha   90.00
_cell.angle_beta   90.00
_cell.angle_gamma   90.00
#
_symmetry.space_group_name_H-M   'P 1'
#
loop_
_entity.id
_entity.type
_entity.pdbx_description
1 polymer ?
#
loop_
_entity_poly.entity_id
_entity_poly.type
_entity_poly.pdbx_seq_one_letter_code
_entity_poly.pdbx_strand_id
1 'polypeptide(L)'
;MNRIIQGNLLRIAATFLILQSAILTLSPAVRVRSLDADLLWSQWVAVVMWGILVFLVHHGILRRLPDADPFLFPAAALLSGWGLLAIWRLDPSLGIRQALWLDISLIGFLFGLRISTTLEFLRRYKYVLLTGGFLLVALTLLFGTNPIGFGPRLWLGCCGFYFQPSEPLKLMLVVFLSAYFADQLAIRIKPVSLVLPTAIISGLGILLLLFQRDLGTASIFIALFTIMIYLATGRRRAILLSAVLIVTFGIGGYYFIDIVQARVDSWLNPWVDPGGGSYQIIQALLTIANGGLEGRGPGLGSPGLVPVAVSDFIYAAISEETGLFGTLGLLALFGLIIVRGLRVSLRAPDLFRRLCAAGIASYFGIQSLLIIGGNLRLLPLTGVTLPFVSYGGSSLLTSFTSLLLLLLISNHLDEEPAQLINPQPHLVLGALLSIGIFAAALANGWWVIIRGPDLLTRTDNPRRVIEDRYVPRGDIVDRNNSIITTTVGEIGNLERSYVYPDLAPALGYNHSKYGQAGLEASMDGYLRGLQGTPATTIWWNHLLYGMSPPGLDVRLTIDLYLQFRADEMMLGHSGAVVVLNAQTGEILVMASHPTFNANHLDEIGSKLKDNPDLPLINRVTQGVYPTGTMLAPFSQAVLGTQNLTEEERETVYEEVGFHNVPQLQLQVAESLSTSELEHFHVSPLQVALASAALSNHGIIPAPSLAAAVNTPSEGWVTLPALGKPTEAIQAQSADEAAQFFIQDGNSFWSHLGRADEGDSSVTWFIAGTPPNWGGTPIVVVVLIEENNTRLAERIGEELIVDTMNP
;
A
#
# COMPACT_ATOMS: atom_id res chain seq x y z
N MET A 1 -37.45 -20.26 -20.80
CA MET A 1 -35.98 -20.27 -20.61
C MET A 1 -35.51 -19.14 -19.68
N ASN A 2 -35.89 -17.87 -19.93
CA ASN A 2 -35.47 -16.71 -19.11
C ASN A 2 -35.75 -16.85 -17.61
N ARG A 3 -36.93 -17.37 -17.23
CA ARG A 3 -37.30 -17.59 -15.82
C ARG A 3 -36.32 -18.49 -15.06
N ILE A 4 -35.89 -19.58 -15.70
CA ILE A 4 -34.98 -20.57 -15.11
C ILE A 4 -33.59 -19.95 -14.94
N ILE A 5 -33.12 -19.22 -15.96
CA ILE A 5 -31.81 -18.55 -15.92
C ILE A 5 -31.78 -17.53 -14.78
N GLN A 6 -32.77 -16.64 -14.71
CA GLN A 6 -32.81 -15.61 -13.66
C GLN A 6 -32.86 -16.23 -12.26
N GLY A 7 -33.69 -17.25 -12.05
CA GLY A 7 -33.79 -17.96 -10.77
C GLY A 7 -32.47 -18.63 -10.36
N ASN A 8 -31.77 -19.27 -11.30
CA ASN A 8 -30.48 -19.90 -11.03
C ASN A 8 -29.39 -18.88 -10.68
N LEU A 9 -29.33 -17.76 -11.40
CA LEU A 9 -28.38 -16.68 -11.10
C LEU A 9 -28.63 -16.05 -9.73
N LEU A 10 -29.90 -15.86 -9.35
CA LEU A 10 -30.25 -15.36 -8.01
C LEU A 10 -29.89 -16.34 -6.90
N ARG A 11 -30.00 -17.66 -7.14
CA ARG A 11 -29.51 -18.67 -6.19
C ARG A 11 -28.00 -18.61 -6.03
N ILE A 12 -27.25 -18.45 -7.12
CA ILE A 12 -25.79 -18.26 -7.05
C ILE A 12 -25.45 -17.01 -6.24
N ALA A 13 -26.14 -15.90 -6.50
CA ALA A 13 -25.95 -14.66 -5.75
C ALA A 13 -26.28 -14.83 -4.25
N ALA A 14 -27.39 -15.49 -3.92
CA ALA A 14 -27.76 -15.76 -2.53
C ALA A 14 -26.73 -16.67 -1.84
N THR A 15 -26.28 -17.75 -2.50
CA THR A 15 -25.23 -18.63 -1.97
C THR A 15 -23.94 -17.86 -1.70
N PHE A 16 -23.51 -17.01 -2.65
CA PHE A 16 -22.33 -16.16 -2.48
C PHE A 16 -22.45 -15.27 -1.24
N LEU A 17 -23.58 -14.57 -1.06
CA LEU A 17 -23.77 -13.66 0.07
C LEU A 17 -23.92 -14.39 1.41
N ILE A 18 -24.55 -15.57 1.42
CA ILE A 18 -24.66 -16.42 2.62
C ILE A 18 -23.28 -16.91 3.04
N LEU A 19 -22.47 -17.41 2.10
CA LEU A 19 -21.10 -17.85 2.38
C LEU A 19 -20.25 -16.68 2.87
N GLN A 20 -20.30 -15.52 2.19
CA GLN A 20 -19.61 -14.32 2.62
C GLN A 20 -20.00 -13.89 4.04
N SER A 21 -21.29 -13.97 4.38
CA SER A 21 -21.79 -13.60 5.71
C SER A 21 -21.36 -14.58 6.78
N ALA A 22 -21.28 -15.88 6.46
CA ALA A 22 -20.73 -16.90 7.35
C ALA A 22 -19.23 -16.68 7.59
N ILE A 23 -18.46 -16.38 6.54
CA ILE A 23 -17.03 -16.05 6.65
C ILE A 23 -16.84 -14.81 7.53
N LEU A 24 -17.60 -13.73 7.29
CA LEU A 24 -17.56 -12.52 8.13
C LEU A 24 -17.97 -12.78 9.58
N THR A 25 -18.89 -13.73 9.83
CA THR A 25 -19.27 -14.13 11.20
C THR A 25 -18.08 -14.73 11.93
N LEU A 26 -17.30 -15.56 11.23
CA LEU A 26 -16.17 -16.30 11.78
C LEU A 26 -14.84 -15.55 11.72
N SER A 27 -14.75 -14.44 10.96
CA SER A 27 -13.48 -13.76 10.73
C SER A 27 -12.77 -13.28 12.00
N PRO A 28 -13.44 -12.82 13.09
CA PRO A 28 -12.75 -12.47 14.33
C PRO A 28 -12.05 -13.69 14.94
N ALA A 29 -12.73 -14.84 15.01
CA ALA A 29 -12.18 -16.09 15.55
C ALA A 29 -10.98 -16.59 14.73
N VAL A 30 -11.06 -16.49 13.39
CA VAL A 30 -9.95 -16.82 12.49
C VAL A 30 -8.76 -15.87 12.71
N ARG A 31 -9.03 -14.57 12.85
CA ARG A 31 -8.00 -13.54 13.02
C ARG A 31 -7.17 -13.72 14.29
N VAL A 32 -7.82 -14.06 15.40
CA VAL A 32 -7.13 -14.31 16.69
C VAL A 32 -6.75 -15.78 16.91
N ARG A 33 -7.10 -16.66 15.96
CA ARG A 33 -6.87 -18.11 16.03
C ARG A 33 -7.50 -18.76 17.28
N SER A 34 -8.64 -18.25 17.74
CA SER A 34 -9.38 -18.76 18.91
C SER A 34 -10.89 -18.74 18.68
N LEU A 35 -11.58 -19.77 19.18
CA LEU A 35 -13.05 -19.87 19.12
C LEU A 35 -13.76 -19.02 20.17
N ASP A 36 -13.03 -18.49 21.16
CA ASP A 36 -13.58 -17.64 22.23
C ASP A 36 -13.82 -16.18 21.78
N ALA A 37 -13.59 -15.87 20.50
CA ALA A 37 -13.78 -14.54 19.94
C ALA A 37 -15.27 -14.19 19.72
N ASP A 38 -15.59 -12.91 19.90
CA ASP A 38 -16.94 -12.38 19.62
C ASP A 38 -17.27 -12.48 18.13
N LEU A 39 -18.21 -13.36 17.80
CA LEU A 39 -18.67 -13.58 16.43
C LEU A 39 -19.60 -12.45 15.96
N LEU A 40 -19.48 -12.08 14.68
CA LEU A 40 -20.29 -11.02 14.09
C LEU A 40 -21.60 -11.57 13.55
N TRP A 41 -22.73 -11.29 14.20
CA TRP A 41 -24.06 -11.79 13.78
C TRP A 41 -24.98 -10.74 13.15
N SER A 42 -24.66 -9.45 13.29
CA SER A 42 -25.58 -8.36 12.97
C SER A 42 -25.93 -8.27 11.48
N GLN A 43 -25.01 -8.65 10.60
CA GLN A 43 -25.17 -8.59 9.14
C GLN A 43 -26.26 -9.54 8.60
N TRP A 44 -26.59 -10.61 9.34
CA TRP A 44 -27.59 -11.59 8.89
C TRP A 44 -28.98 -10.98 8.73
N VAL A 45 -29.32 -9.98 9.54
CA VAL A 45 -30.60 -9.24 9.40
C VAL A 45 -30.71 -8.62 8.02
N ALA A 46 -29.64 -7.97 7.57
CA ALA A 46 -29.58 -7.32 6.27
C ALA A 46 -29.66 -8.33 5.10
N VAL A 47 -29.00 -9.49 5.25
CA VAL A 47 -29.00 -10.56 4.23
C VAL A 47 -30.37 -11.22 4.11
N VAL A 48 -31.05 -11.47 5.22
CA VAL A 48 -32.41 -12.03 5.23
C VAL A 48 -33.38 -11.04 4.57
N MET A 49 -33.32 -9.76 4.94
CA MET A 49 -34.16 -8.72 4.33
C MET A 49 -33.89 -8.56 2.83
N TRP A 50 -32.62 -8.53 2.43
CA TRP A 50 -32.22 -8.56 1.02
C TRP A 50 -32.82 -9.76 0.30
N GLY A 51 -32.72 -10.97 0.87
CA GLY A 51 -33.23 -12.20 0.28
C GLY A 51 -34.75 -12.17 0.08
N ILE A 52 -35.50 -11.68 1.07
CA ILE A 52 -36.96 -11.53 0.99
C ILE A 52 -37.34 -10.54 -0.13
N LEU A 53 -36.75 -9.35 -0.15
CA LEU A 53 -37.09 -8.32 -1.13
C LEU A 53 -36.67 -8.70 -2.56
N VAL A 54 -35.48 -9.30 -2.72
CA VAL A 54 -35.01 -9.81 -4.02
C VAL A 54 -35.94 -10.91 -4.54
N PHE A 55 -36.42 -11.80 -3.67
CA PHE A 55 -37.41 -12.80 -4.03
C PHE A 55 -38.74 -12.17 -4.49
N LEU A 56 -39.23 -11.16 -3.76
CA LEU A 56 -40.45 -10.44 -4.14
C LEU A 56 -40.30 -9.71 -5.48
N VAL A 57 -39.17 -9.05 -5.71
CA VAL A 57 -38.87 -8.36 -6.99
C VAL A 57 -38.77 -9.37 -8.12
N HIS A 58 -38.05 -10.48 -7.92
CA HIS A 58 -37.97 -11.55 -8.91
C HIS A 58 -39.36 -12.05 -9.30
N HIS A 59 -40.21 -12.33 -8.31
CA HIS A 59 -41.59 -12.77 -8.55
C HIS A 59 -42.43 -11.70 -9.27
N GLY A 60 -42.23 -10.43 -8.93
CA GLY A 60 -42.83 -9.29 -9.61
C GLY A 60 -42.43 -9.22 -11.09
N ILE A 61 -41.14 -9.37 -11.39
CA ILE A 61 -40.60 -9.41 -12.76
C ILE A 61 -41.23 -10.58 -13.52
N LEU A 62 -41.24 -11.79 -12.96
CA LEU A 62 -41.82 -12.96 -13.62
C LEU A 62 -43.30 -12.81 -13.97
N ARG A 63 -44.05 -12.07 -13.16
CA ARG A 63 -45.48 -11.83 -13.35
C ARG A 63 -45.78 -10.70 -14.33
N ARG A 64 -45.00 -9.63 -14.30
CA ARG A 64 -45.29 -8.38 -15.04
C ARG A 64 -44.44 -8.21 -16.30
N LEU A 65 -43.23 -8.75 -16.30
CA LEU A 65 -42.22 -8.62 -17.37
C LEU A 65 -41.65 -10.00 -17.75
N PRO A 66 -42.47 -10.90 -18.34
CA PRO A 66 -42.07 -12.29 -18.60
C PRO A 66 -40.88 -12.41 -19.57
N ASP A 67 -40.68 -11.43 -20.44
CA ASP A 67 -39.69 -11.45 -21.52
C ASP A 67 -38.49 -10.53 -21.25
N ALA A 68 -38.41 -9.94 -20.06
CA ALA A 68 -37.29 -9.11 -19.65
C ALA A 68 -35.96 -9.89 -19.64
N ASP A 69 -34.85 -9.16 -19.82
CA ASP A 69 -33.52 -9.78 -19.82
C ASP A 69 -33.21 -10.41 -18.44
N PRO A 70 -32.90 -11.73 -18.39
CA PRO A 70 -32.79 -12.45 -17.13
C PRO A 70 -31.47 -12.21 -16.38
N PHE A 71 -30.51 -11.45 -16.93
CA PHE A 71 -29.18 -11.25 -16.35
C PHE A 71 -29.04 -9.92 -15.59
N LEU A 72 -29.79 -8.89 -16.00
CA LEU A 72 -29.66 -7.54 -15.46
C LEU A 72 -30.01 -7.46 -13.97
N PHE A 73 -31.16 -7.97 -13.55
CA PHE A 73 -31.58 -7.93 -12.14
C PHE A 73 -30.69 -8.77 -11.22
N PRO A 74 -30.33 -10.04 -11.54
CA PRO A 74 -29.44 -10.82 -10.68
C PRO A 74 -28.05 -10.19 -10.51
N ALA A 75 -27.48 -9.59 -11.57
CA ALA A 75 -26.20 -8.90 -11.46
C ALA A 75 -26.26 -7.71 -10.49
N ALA A 76 -27.29 -6.87 -10.60
CA ALA A 76 -27.49 -5.75 -9.68
C ALA A 76 -27.80 -6.20 -8.24
N ALA A 77 -28.56 -7.29 -8.08
CA ALA A 77 -28.86 -7.87 -6.76
C ALA A 77 -27.57 -8.37 -6.08
N LEU A 78 -26.68 -9.05 -6.82
CA LEU A 78 -25.39 -9.50 -6.32
C LEU A 78 -24.48 -8.31 -5.96
N LEU A 79 -24.35 -7.32 -6.86
CA LEU A 79 -23.53 -6.13 -6.61
C LEU A 79 -23.98 -5.35 -5.37
N SER A 80 -25.30 -5.16 -5.22
CA SER A 80 -25.86 -4.46 -4.06
C SER A 80 -25.75 -5.23 -2.76
N GLY A 81 -25.93 -6.55 -2.78
CA GLY A 81 -25.71 -7.40 -1.61
C GLY A 81 -24.23 -7.44 -1.19
N TRP A 82 -23.31 -7.54 -2.16
CA TRP A 82 -21.88 -7.57 -1.89
C TRP A 82 -21.39 -6.23 -1.35
N GLY A 83 -21.81 -5.12 -1.97
CA GLY A 83 -21.55 -3.77 -1.46
C GLY A 83 -22.10 -3.56 -0.06
N LEU A 84 -23.33 -4.02 0.22
CA LEU A 84 -23.94 -3.94 1.55
C LEU A 84 -23.11 -4.67 2.61
N LEU A 85 -22.65 -5.90 2.34
CA LEU A 85 -21.81 -6.65 3.27
C LEU A 85 -20.44 -5.98 3.48
N ALA A 86 -19.81 -5.46 2.42
CA ALA A 86 -18.55 -4.73 2.51
C ALA A 86 -18.69 -3.46 3.38
N ILE A 87 -19.76 -2.68 3.16
CA ILE A 87 -20.05 -1.48 3.96
C ILE A 87 -20.32 -1.85 5.41
N TRP A 88 -21.14 -2.89 5.66
CA TRP A 88 -21.47 -3.33 7.01
C TRP A 88 -20.23 -3.80 7.79
N ARG A 89 -19.31 -4.50 7.12
CA ARG A 89 -18.01 -4.89 7.69
C ARG A 89 -17.14 -3.67 8.01
N LEU A 90 -17.17 -2.64 7.19
CA LEU A 90 -16.33 -1.44 7.36
C LEU A 90 -16.87 -0.54 8.46
N ASP A 91 -18.17 -0.29 8.43
CA ASP A 91 -18.90 0.53 9.40
C ASP A 91 -20.33 -0.01 9.53
N PRO A 92 -20.66 -0.71 10.63
CA PRO A 92 -22.00 -1.26 10.86
C PRO A 92 -23.10 -0.19 10.86
N SER A 93 -22.80 1.04 11.30
CA SER A 93 -23.80 2.12 11.37
C SER A 93 -24.19 2.61 9.97
N LEU A 94 -23.22 2.73 9.07
CA LEU A 94 -23.46 3.03 7.66
C LEU A 94 -24.05 1.82 6.94
N GLY A 95 -23.68 0.60 7.34
CA GLY A 95 -24.29 -0.64 6.87
C GLY A 95 -25.81 -0.68 7.09
N ILE A 96 -26.27 -0.32 8.29
CA ILE A 96 -27.71 -0.21 8.60
C ILE A 96 -28.38 0.83 7.69
N ARG A 97 -27.77 2.00 7.53
CA ARG A 97 -28.31 3.06 6.66
C ARG A 97 -28.38 2.60 5.19
N GLN A 98 -27.36 1.91 4.71
CA GLN A 98 -27.32 1.36 3.36
C GLN A 98 -28.40 0.28 3.16
N ALA A 99 -28.61 -0.60 4.16
CA ALA A 99 -29.68 -1.58 4.13
C ALA A 99 -31.05 -0.91 3.98
N LEU A 100 -31.33 0.13 4.77
CA LEU A 100 -32.58 0.90 4.65
C LEU A 100 -32.73 1.53 3.26
N TRP A 101 -31.66 2.11 2.70
CA TRP A 101 -31.70 2.66 1.33
C TRP A 101 -31.90 1.58 0.28
N LEU A 102 -31.33 0.39 0.47
CA LEU A 102 -31.54 -0.75 -0.41
C LEU A 102 -32.99 -1.23 -0.36
N ASP A 103 -33.57 -1.31 0.83
CA ASP A 103 -34.97 -1.65 1.03
C ASP A 103 -35.89 -0.64 0.33
N ILE A 104 -35.65 0.66 0.54
CA ILE A 104 -36.38 1.75 -0.14
C ILE A 104 -36.25 1.61 -1.67
N SER A 105 -35.04 1.29 -2.16
CA SER A 105 -34.77 1.13 -3.59
C SER A 105 -35.51 -0.06 -4.19
N LEU A 106 -35.50 -1.22 -3.52
CA LEU A 106 -36.19 -2.44 -3.97
C LEU A 106 -37.72 -2.32 -3.84
N ILE A 107 -38.22 -1.66 -2.81
CA ILE A 107 -39.66 -1.35 -2.66
C ILE A 107 -40.09 -0.38 -3.77
N GLY A 108 -39.32 0.68 -4.01
CA GLY A 108 -39.54 1.60 -5.14
C GLY A 108 -39.53 0.87 -6.49
N PHE A 109 -38.62 -0.08 -6.66
CA PHE A 109 -38.55 -0.96 -7.83
C PHE A 109 -39.83 -1.80 -7.99
N LEU A 110 -40.32 -2.43 -6.91
CA LEU A 110 -41.58 -3.19 -6.91
C LEU A 110 -42.79 -2.35 -7.33
N PHE A 111 -42.89 -1.14 -6.83
CA PHE A 111 -43.93 -0.20 -7.27
C PHE A 111 -43.75 0.20 -8.72
N GLY A 112 -42.51 0.44 -9.13
CA GLY A 112 -42.15 0.77 -10.49
C GLY A 112 -42.48 -0.31 -11.52
N LEU A 113 -42.49 -1.60 -11.14
CA LEU A 113 -42.97 -2.70 -11.99
C LEU A 113 -44.47 -2.59 -12.35
N ARG A 114 -45.24 -1.72 -11.68
CA ARG A 114 -46.64 -1.44 -12.00
C ARG A 114 -46.80 -0.33 -13.05
N ILE A 115 -45.73 0.40 -13.36
CA ILE A 115 -45.73 1.48 -14.36
C ILE A 115 -45.89 0.87 -15.76
N SER A 116 -46.55 1.61 -16.65
CA SER A 116 -46.67 1.22 -18.06
C SER A 116 -45.31 1.06 -18.72
N THR A 117 -45.15 -0.02 -19.49
CA THR A 117 -43.95 -0.29 -20.29
C THR A 117 -43.75 0.71 -21.43
N THR A 118 -44.77 1.52 -21.76
CA THR A 118 -44.69 2.46 -22.88
C THR A 118 -43.70 3.61 -22.65
N LEU A 119 -43.42 3.94 -21.38
CA LEU A 119 -42.53 5.02 -20.95
C LEU A 119 -42.86 6.40 -21.56
N GLU A 120 -44.04 6.59 -22.13
CA GLU A 120 -44.45 7.82 -22.80
C GLU A 120 -44.48 9.03 -21.87
N PHE A 121 -44.79 8.80 -20.59
CA PHE A 121 -44.78 9.88 -19.59
C PHE A 121 -43.39 10.52 -19.46
N LEU A 122 -42.30 9.74 -19.55
CA LEU A 122 -40.93 10.26 -19.53
C LEU A 122 -40.65 11.13 -20.75
N ARG A 123 -41.11 10.70 -21.94
CA ARG A 123 -40.96 11.46 -23.19
C ARG A 123 -41.79 12.75 -23.19
N ARG A 124 -43.01 12.69 -22.64
CA ARG A 124 -43.96 13.82 -22.54
C ARG A 124 -43.47 14.89 -21.56
N TYR A 125 -42.99 14.48 -20.39
CA TYR A 125 -42.57 15.38 -19.31
C TYR A 125 -41.05 15.63 -19.26
N LYS A 126 -40.31 15.32 -20.33
CA LYS A 126 -38.85 15.45 -20.40
C LYS A 126 -38.29 16.79 -19.90
N TYR A 127 -38.94 17.90 -20.25
CA TYR A 127 -38.50 19.24 -19.83
C TYR A 127 -38.77 19.47 -18.34
N VAL A 128 -39.95 19.08 -17.84
CA VAL A 128 -40.33 19.22 -16.43
C VAL A 128 -39.40 18.39 -15.52
N LEU A 129 -39.05 17.18 -15.95
CA LEU A 129 -38.14 16.31 -15.20
C LEU A 129 -36.75 16.95 -15.10
N LEU A 130 -36.18 17.39 -16.22
CA LEU A 130 -34.83 17.97 -16.22
C LEU A 130 -34.76 19.32 -15.50
N THR A 131 -35.73 20.22 -15.74
CA THR A 131 -35.76 21.52 -15.05
C THR A 131 -36.04 21.35 -13.56
N GLY A 132 -36.90 20.41 -13.17
CA GLY A 132 -37.10 20.03 -11.78
C GLY A 132 -35.82 19.52 -11.12
N GLY A 133 -35.04 18.69 -11.82
CA GLY A 133 -33.74 18.23 -11.37
C GLY A 133 -32.73 19.39 -11.18
N PHE A 134 -32.66 20.32 -12.14
CA PHE A 134 -31.81 21.51 -12.00
C PHE A 134 -32.25 22.41 -10.86
N LEU A 135 -33.56 22.58 -10.63
CA LEU A 135 -34.07 23.34 -9.49
C LEU A 135 -33.68 22.69 -8.17
N LEU A 136 -33.78 21.35 -8.05
CA LEU A 136 -33.36 20.63 -6.85
C LEU A 136 -31.86 20.74 -6.60
N VAL A 137 -31.04 20.66 -7.66
CA VAL A 137 -29.60 20.89 -7.54
C VAL A 137 -29.32 22.35 -7.18
N ALA A 138 -29.96 23.34 -7.82
CA ALA A 138 -29.79 24.75 -7.46
C ALA A 138 -30.22 25.03 -6.01
N LEU A 139 -31.22 24.30 -5.50
CA LEU A 139 -31.67 24.41 -4.11
C LEU A 139 -30.58 24.02 -3.10
N THR A 140 -29.63 23.12 -3.46
CA THR A 140 -28.51 22.79 -2.56
C THR A 140 -27.51 23.93 -2.42
N LEU A 141 -27.50 24.92 -3.33
CA LEU A 141 -26.68 26.13 -3.12
C LEU A 141 -27.16 26.95 -1.91
N LEU A 142 -28.46 26.89 -1.62
CA LEU A 142 -29.10 27.62 -0.52
C LEU A 142 -29.22 26.77 0.75
N PHE A 143 -29.70 25.53 0.60
CA PHE A 143 -30.05 24.63 1.71
C PHE A 143 -29.16 23.39 1.78
N GLY A 144 -28.09 23.33 0.99
CA GLY A 144 -27.20 22.19 0.95
C GLY A 144 -26.48 21.99 2.27
N THR A 145 -26.29 20.73 2.61
CA THR A 145 -25.56 20.23 3.76
C THR A 145 -24.51 19.24 3.27
N ASN A 146 -23.50 18.98 4.09
CA ASN A 146 -22.58 17.87 3.89
C ASN A 146 -22.75 16.88 5.06
N PRO A 147 -23.02 15.59 4.81
CA PRO A 147 -23.23 14.59 5.87
C PRO A 147 -22.07 14.48 6.87
N ILE A 148 -20.84 14.79 6.45
CA ILE A 148 -19.61 14.70 7.26
C ILE A 148 -19.32 16.05 7.97
N GLY A 149 -20.03 17.12 7.59
CA GLY A 149 -19.85 18.47 8.16
C GLY A 149 -18.75 19.31 7.51
N PHE A 150 -17.84 18.70 6.74
CA PHE A 150 -16.79 19.38 5.99
C PHE A 150 -16.85 19.05 4.49
N GLY A 151 -16.55 20.03 3.63
CA GLY A 151 -16.54 19.88 2.17
C GLY A 151 -17.77 20.46 1.46
N PRO A 152 -17.97 20.15 0.17
CA PRO A 152 -19.04 20.72 -0.66
C PRO A 152 -20.44 20.37 -0.14
N ARG A 153 -21.38 21.32 -0.21
CA ARG A 153 -22.76 21.20 0.28
C ARG A 153 -23.69 20.60 -0.79
N LEU A 154 -23.52 19.30 -1.07
CA LEU A 154 -24.21 18.63 -2.18
C LEU A 154 -25.54 17.97 -1.82
N TRP A 155 -25.89 17.88 -0.52
CA TRP A 155 -27.02 17.08 -0.04
C TRP A 155 -28.12 17.94 0.55
N LEU A 156 -29.38 17.61 0.25
CA LEU A 156 -30.54 18.09 0.99
C LEU A 156 -30.78 17.12 2.15
N GLY A 157 -30.55 17.59 3.37
CA GLY A 157 -30.62 16.78 4.59
C GLY A 157 -31.80 17.16 5.48
N CYS A 158 -32.54 16.16 5.98
CA CYS A 158 -33.55 16.33 7.02
C CYS A 158 -33.66 15.07 7.89
N CYS A 159 -33.74 15.23 9.22
CA CYS A 159 -33.97 14.14 10.18
C CYS A 159 -33.02 12.92 10.02
N GLY A 160 -31.75 13.15 9.66
CA GLY A 160 -30.76 12.08 9.48
C GLY A 160 -30.79 11.37 8.12
N PHE A 161 -31.69 11.76 7.21
CA PHE A 161 -31.72 11.33 5.82
C PHE A 161 -31.12 12.41 4.92
N TYR A 162 -30.24 11.99 4.00
CA TYR A 162 -29.57 12.87 3.06
C TYR A 162 -29.89 12.44 1.63
N PHE A 163 -30.41 13.36 0.84
CA PHE A 163 -30.71 13.15 -0.55
C PHE A 163 -29.82 14.05 -1.42
N GLN A 164 -29.05 13.45 -2.32
CA GLN A 164 -28.20 14.17 -3.27
C GLN A 164 -28.95 14.33 -4.60
N PRO A 165 -29.40 15.54 -4.98
CA PRO A 165 -30.19 15.73 -6.20
C PRO A 165 -29.37 15.55 -7.49
N SER A 166 -28.04 15.66 -7.43
CA SER A 166 -27.18 15.45 -8.60
C SER A 166 -27.15 13.99 -9.08
N GLU A 167 -27.49 13.03 -8.20
CA GLU A 167 -27.63 11.61 -8.55
C GLU A 167 -28.75 11.36 -9.58
N PRO A 168 -30.04 11.61 -9.27
CA PRO A 168 -31.14 11.43 -10.23
C PRO A 168 -31.05 12.38 -11.42
N LEU A 169 -30.40 13.55 -11.27
CA LEU A 169 -30.21 14.49 -12.37
C LEU A 169 -29.45 13.85 -13.55
N LYS A 170 -28.49 12.94 -13.30
CA LYS A 170 -27.81 12.16 -14.35
C LYS A 170 -28.79 11.35 -15.19
N LEU A 171 -29.71 10.64 -14.54
CA LEU A 171 -30.75 9.86 -15.23
C LEU A 171 -31.74 10.76 -15.97
N MET A 172 -32.15 11.88 -15.36
CA MET A 172 -33.03 12.85 -15.99
C MET A 172 -32.42 13.46 -17.25
N LEU A 173 -31.10 13.71 -17.26
CA LEU A 173 -30.37 14.14 -18.46
C LEU A 173 -30.45 13.07 -19.56
N VAL A 174 -30.18 11.81 -19.23
CA VAL A 174 -30.28 10.70 -20.20
C VAL A 174 -31.69 10.66 -20.80
N VAL A 175 -32.73 10.63 -19.96
CA VAL A 175 -34.13 10.62 -20.41
C VAL A 175 -34.44 11.82 -21.30
N PHE A 176 -34.02 13.02 -20.89
CA PHE A 176 -34.23 14.24 -21.66
C PHE A 176 -33.58 14.17 -23.04
N LEU A 177 -32.29 13.83 -23.11
CA LEU A 177 -31.54 13.76 -24.36
C LEU A 177 -32.12 12.67 -25.28
N SER A 178 -32.45 11.49 -24.73
CA SER A 178 -33.08 10.42 -25.50
C SER A 178 -34.40 10.88 -26.10
N ALA A 179 -35.27 11.53 -25.31
CA ALA A 179 -36.59 11.95 -25.76
C ALA A 179 -36.51 13.11 -26.75
N TYR A 180 -35.64 14.09 -26.49
CA TYR A 180 -35.42 15.22 -27.39
C TYR A 180 -34.87 14.77 -28.75
N PHE A 181 -33.84 13.91 -28.77
CA PHE A 181 -33.29 13.43 -30.03
C PHE A 181 -34.28 12.53 -30.78
N ALA A 182 -35.06 11.70 -30.09
CA ALA A 182 -36.10 10.89 -30.72
C ALA A 182 -37.17 11.75 -31.41
N ASP A 183 -37.59 12.87 -30.80
CA ASP A 183 -38.55 13.80 -31.39
C ASP A 183 -37.98 14.54 -32.59
N GLN A 184 -36.76 15.09 -32.48
CA GLN A 184 -36.20 15.97 -33.50
C GLN A 184 -35.61 15.23 -34.70
N LEU A 185 -35.09 14.00 -34.50
CA LEU A 185 -34.63 13.15 -35.61
C LEU A 185 -35.81 12.68 -36.47
N ALA A 186 -37.00 12.52 -35.89
CA ALA A 186 -38.21 12.21 -36.64
C ALA A 186 -38.61 13.34 -37.63
N ILE A 187 -38.29 14.60 -37.29
CA ILE A 187 -38.62 15.79 -38.10
C ILE A 187 -37.45 16.20 -39.04
N ARG A 188 -36.37 15.41 -39.10
CA ARG A 188 -35.18 15.62 -39.98
C ARG A 188 -34.55 17.01 -39.89
N ILE A 189 -34.40 17.54 -38.68
CA ILE A 189 -33.77 18.85 -38.44
C ILE A 189 -32.27 18.83 -38.75
N LYS A 190 -31.73 19.99 -39.18
CA LYS A 190 -30.28 20.17 -39.40
C LYS A 190 -29.47 19.88 -38.13
N PRO A 191 -28.28 19.24 -38.22
CA PRO A 191 -27.48 18.82 -37.06
C PRO A 191 -27.11 19.94 -36.08
N VAL A 192 -26.88 21.18 -36.56
CA VAL A 192 -26.53 22.31 -35.68
C VAL A 192 -27.71 22.71 -34.80
N SER A 193 -28.91 22.80 -35.39
CA SER A 193 -30.16 23.09 -34.69
C SER A 193 -30.59 21.96 -33.75
N LEU A 194 -30.09 20.74 -33.96
CA LEU A 194 -30.25 19.61 -33.04
C LEU A 194 -29.34 19.74 -31.81
N VAL A 195 -28.06 20.05 -32.01
CA VAL A 195 -27.04 20.04 -30.95
C VAL A 195 -27.10 21.29 -30.07
N LEU A 196 -27.30 22.47 -30.65
CA LEU A 196 -27.16 23.75 -29.93
C LEU A 196 -28.09 23.87 -28.70
N PRO A 197 -29.41 23.58 -28.77
CA PRO A 197 -30.27 23.66 -27.59
C PRO A 197 -29.88 22.68 -26.49
N THR A 198 -29.50 21.45 -26.86
CA THR A 198 -29.04 20.45 -25.90
C THR A 198 -27.69 20.81 -25.27
N ALA A 199 -26.80 21.48 -26.02
CA ALA A 199 -25.52 21.97 -25.53
C ALA A 199 -25.69 23.11 -24.52
N ILE A 200 -26.61 24.04 -24.77
CA ILE A 200 -26.92 25.13 -23.83
C ILE A 200 -27.47 24.56 -22.52
N ILE A 201 -28.48 23.69 -22.60
CA ILE A 201 -29.12 23.11 -21.41
C ILE A 201 -28.14 22.24 -20.62
N SER A 202 -27.35 21.40 -21.29
CA SER A 202 -26.35 20.56 -20.61
C SER A 202 -25.20 21.41 -20.06
N GLY A 203 -24.79 22.45 -20.77
CA GLY A 203 -23.77 23.42 -20.33
C GLY A 203 -24.18 24.19 -19.08
N LEU A 204 -25.45 24.61 -18.98
CA LEU A 204 -26.00 25.19 -17.75
C LEU A 204 -25.94 24.21 -16.57
N GLY A 205 -26.28 22.94 -16.82
CA GLY A 205 -26.16 21.88 -15.81
C GLY A 205 -24.72 21.66 -15.35
N ILE A 206 -23.77 21.58 -16.28
CA ILE A 206 -22.34 21.44 -15.98
C ILE A 206 -21.84 22.64 -15.18
N LEU A 207 -22.19 23.87 -15.60
CA LEU A 207 -21.81 25.09 -14.90
C LEU A 207 -22.36 25.10 -13.47
N LEU A 208 -23.63 24.69 -13.27
CA LEU A 208 -24.22 24.55 -11.94
C LEU A 208 -23.43 23.56 -11.06
N LEU A 209 -23.04 22.40 -11.59
CA LEU A 209 -22.25 21.39 -10.87
C LEU A 209 -20.83 21.88 -10.55
N LEU A 210 -20.21 22.63 -11.47
CA LEU A 210 -18.90 23.25 -11.23
C LEU A 210 -18.96 24.30 -10.10
N PHE A 211 -20.02 25.11 -10.06
CA PHE A 211 -20.27 26.04 -8.93
C PHE A 211 -20.43 25.32 -7.60
N GLN A 212 -21.01 24.11 -7.60
CA GLN A 212 -21.10 23.25 -6.42
C GLN A 212 -19.79 22.57 -6.05
N ARG A 213 -18.77 22.65 -6.91
CA ARG A 213 -17.52 21.87 -6.81
C ARG A 213 -17.76 20.34 -6.87
N ASP A 214 -18.83 19.90 -7.53
CA ASP A 214 -19.13 18.49 -7.83
C ASP A 214 -18.50 18.07 -9.17
N LEU A 215 -17.16 18.02 -9.17
CA LEU A 215 -16.37 17.74 -10.37
C LEU A 215 -16.61 16.33 -10.93
N GLY A 216 -16.88 15.36 -10.06
CA GLY A 216 -17.14 13.99 -10.46
C GLY A 216 -18.44 13.86 -11.24
N THR A 217 -19.54 14.41 -10.72
CA THR A 217 -20.81 14.41 -11.44
C THR A 217 -20.74 15.25 -12.71
N ALA A 218 -20.03 16.39 -12.70
CA ALA A 218 -19.81 17.21 -13.90
C ALA A 218 -19.10 16.40 -15.02
N SER A 219 -18.09 15.60 -14.66
CA SER A 219 -17.37 14.74 -15.60
C SER A 219 -18.29 13.68 -16.23
N ILE A 220 -19.15 13.04 -15.42
CA ILE A 220 -20.17 12.09 -15.92
C ILE A 220 -21.17 12.81 -16.83
N PHE A 221 -21.60 14.01 -16.48
CA PHE A 221 -22.51 14.85 -17.27
C PHE A 221 -21.96 15.12 -18.67
N ILE A 222 -20.69 15.56 -18.76
CA ILE A 222 -20.02 15.82 -20.02
C ILE A 222 -19.95 14.53 -20.85
N ALA A 223 -19.49 13.43 -20.25
CA ALA A 223 -19.35 12.15 -20.94
C ALA A 223 -20.69 11.61 -21.47
N LEU A 224 -21.76 11.68 -20.67
CA LEU A 224 -23.11 11.30 -21.08
C LEU A 224 -23.61 12.17 -22.23
N PHE A 225 -23.48 13.49 -22.13
CA PHE A 225 -23.88 14.41 -23.18
C PHE A 225 -23.18 14.09 -24.52
N THR A 226 -21.86 13.90 -24.48
CA THR A 226 -21.05 13.54 -25.66
C THR A 226 -21.51 12.23 -26.29
N ILE A 227 -21.71 11.19 -25.48
CA ILE A 227 -22.14 9.87 -25.97
C ILE A 227 -23.54 9.95 -26.56
N MET A 228 -24.48 10.65 -25.91
CA MET A 228 -25.84 10.80 -26.41
C MET A 228 -25.90 11.55 -27.74
N ILE A 229 -25.09 12.60 -27.92
CA ILE A 229 -24.94 13.26 -29.23
C ILE A 229 -24.34 12.32 -30.26
N TYR A 230 -23.31 11.56 -29.90
CA TYR A 230 -22.68 10.64 -30.83
C TYR A 230 -23.63 9.54 -31.30
N LEU A 231 -24.42 8.97 -30.38
CA LEU A 231 -25.46 7.98 -30.70
C LEU A 231 -26.55 8.58 -31.59
N ALA A 232 -26.98 9.82 -31.33
CA ALA A 232 -28.02 10.47 -32.11
C ALA A 232 -27.55 10.91 -33.51
N THR A 233 -26.31 11.38 -33.65
CA THR A 233 -25.81 12.00 -34.90
C THR A 233 -24.91 11.10 -35.74
N GLY A 234 -24.30 10.08 -35.14
CA GLY A 234 -23.28 9.22 -35.76
C GLY A 234 -21.96 9.92 -36.12
N ARG A 235 -21.76 11.18 -35.70
CA ARG A 235 -20.61 11.99 -36.11
C ARG A 235 -19.45 11.86 -35.13
N ARG A 236 -18.38 11.17 -35.53
CA ARG A 236 -17.14 11.01 -34.74
C ARG A 236 -16.50 12.34 -34.32
N ARG A 237 -16.71 13.42 -35.09
CA ARG A 237 -16.24 14.77 -34.76
C ARG A 237 -16.75 15.27 -33.40
N ALA A 238 -17.94 14.84 -32.97
CA ALA A 238 -18.49 15.23 -31.66
C ALA A 238 -17.68 14.64 -30.50
N ILE A 239 -17.21 13.40 -30.63
CA ILE A 239 -16.33 12.75 -29.64
C ILE A 239 -15.00 13.50 -29.58
N LEU A 240 -14.38 13.74 -30.74
CA LEU A 240 -13.08 14.44 -30.81
C LEU A 240 -13.16 15.85 -30.21
N LEU A 241 -14.20 16.61 -30.56
CA LEU A 241 -14.41 17.96 -30.02
C LEU A 241 -14.63 17.93 -28.49
N SER A 242 -15.39 16.96 -27.99
CA SER A 242 -15.61 16.81 -26.55
C SER A 242 -14.32 16.41 -25.81
N ALA A 243 -13.51 15.53 -26.39
CA ALA A 243 -12.21 15.14 -25.83
C ALA A 243 -11.26 16.35 -25.74
N VAL A 244 -11.19 17.16 -26.81
CA VAL A 244 -10.42 18.40 -26.81
C VAL A 244 -10.93 19.34 -25.72
N LEU A 245 -12.25 19.53 -25.60
CA LEU A 245 -12.83 20.38 -24.55
C LEU A 245 -12.51 19.89 -23.14
N ILE A 246 -12.62 18.58 -22.86
CA ILE A 246 -12.26 18.01 -21.55
C ILE A 246 -10.79 18.29 -21.23
N VAL A 247 -9.88 18.10 -22.19
CA VAL A 247 -8.45 18.39 -21.99
C VAL A 247 -8.23 19.89 -21.75
N THR A 248 -8.86 20.77 -22.54
CA THR A 248 -8.75 22.22 -22.36
C THR A 248 -9.30 22.68 -21.01
N PHE A 249 -10.45 22.18 -20.59
CA PHE A 249 -11.02 22.48 -19.27
C PHE A 249 -10.21 21.84 -18.13
N GLY A 250 -9.60 20.67 -18.35
CA GLY A 250 -8.70 20.05 -17.38
C GLY A 250 -7.45 20.89 -17.15
N ILE A 251 -6.81 21.35 -18.23
CA ILE A 251 -5.66 22.26 -18.18
C ILE A 251 -6.05 23.59 -17.52
N GLY A 252 -7.16 24.19 -17.94
CA GLY A 252 -7.67 25.41 -17.30
C GLY A 252 -7.96 25.20 -15.82
N GLY A 253 -8.64 24.12 -15.47
CA GLY A 253 -8.95 23.75 -14.09
C GLY A 253 -7.70 23.58 -13.24
N TYR A 254 -6.65 22.95 -13.78
CA TYR A 254 -5.36 22.81 -13.09
C TYR A 254 -4.74 24.15 -12.70
N TYR A 255 -4.80 25.16 -13.58
CA TYR A 255 -4.22 26.48 -13.29
C TYR A 255 -5.14 27.43 -12.51
N PHE A 256 -6.46 27.24 -12.58
CA PHE A 256 -7.43 28.19 -12.02
C PHE A 256 -8.24 27.65 -10.84
N ILE A 257 -8.12 26.36 -10.49
CA ILE A 257 -8.92 25.72 -9.44
C ILE A 257 -8.04 24.83 -8.55
N ASP A 258 -7.76 25.28 -7.33
CA ASP A 258 -6.88 24.60 -6.36
C ASP A 258 -7.23 23.11 -6.13
N ILE A 259 -8.53 22.78 -6.08
CA ILE A 259 -8.97 21.39 -5.85
C ILE A 259 -8.65 20.47 -7.03
N VAL A 260 -8.63 21.02 -8.25
CA VAL A 260 -8.26 20.27 -9.46
C VAL A 260 -6.74 20.09 -9.48
N GLN A 261 -5.99 21.14 -9.18
CA GLN A 261 -4.53 21.09 -9.05
C GLN A 261 -4.09 20.00 -8.07
N ALA A 262 -4.60 20.03 -6.84
CA ALA A 262 -4.26 19.04 -5.81
C ALA A 262 -4.57 17.59 -6.24
N ARG A 263 -5.69 17.36 -6.94
CA ARG A 263 -6.08 16.03 -7.45
C ARG A 263 -5.18 15.56 -8.58
N VAL A 264 -4.72 16.47 -9.45
CA VAL A 264 -3.80 16.16 -10.55
C VAL A 264 -2.40 15.89 -10.01
N ASP A 265 -1.91 16.70 -9.06
CA ASP A 265 -0.59 16.52 -8.43
C ASP A 265 -0.53 15.19 -7.68
N SER A 266 -1.55 14.90 -6.87
CA SER A 266 -1.66 13.63 -6.15
C SER A 266 -1.78 12.42 -7.09
N TRP A 267 -2.34 12.61 -8.30
CA TRP A 267 -2.42 11.56 -9.31
C TRP A 267 -1.08 11.33 -10.02
N LEU A 268 -0.39 12.40 -10.42
CA LEU A 268 0.88 12.31 -11.15
C LEU A 268 2.03 11.87 -10.26
N ASN A 269 2.18 12.43 -9.06
CA ASN A 269 3.29 12.15 -8.15
C ASN A 269 2.82 11.98 -6.69
N PRO A 270 2.08 10.89 -6.37
CA PRO A 270 1.53 10.69 -5.03
C PRO A 270 2.60 10.60 -3.93
N TRP A 271 3.80 10.14 -4.28
CA TRP A 271 4.88 9.84 -3.32
C TRP A 271 5.57 11.07 -2.74
N VAL A 272 5.29 12.27 -3.27
CA VAL A 272 5.89 13.53 -2.77
C VAL A 272 5.31 13.91 -1.41
N ASP A 273 4.03 13.62 -1.19
CA ASP A 273 3.34 13.88 0.08
C ASP A 273 2.51 12.65 0.52
N PRO A 274 3.18 11.57 0.98
CA PRO A 274 2.50 10.34 1.37
C PRO A 274 1.55 10.49 2.56
N GLY A 275 1.84 11.42 3.46
CA GLY A 275 1.07 11.66 4.68
C GLY A 275 -0.03 12.71 4.55
N GLY A 276 -0.01 13.55 3.51
CA GLY A 276 -0.98 14.62 3.29
C GLY A 276 -1.94 14.35 2.13
N GLY A 277 -1.90 15.19 1.09
CA GLY A 277 -2.91 15.22 0.02
C GLY A 277 -3.03 13.92 -0.79
N SER A 278 -1.95 13.13 -0.84
CA SER A 278 -1.89 11.86 -1.58
C SER A 278 -2.14 10.62 -0.73
N TYR A 279 -2.38 10.78 0.57
CA TYR A 279 -2.54 9.66 1.50
C TYR A 279 -3.65 8.69 1.06
N GLN A 280 -4.78 9.21 0.58
CA GLN A 280 -5.92 8.39 0.17
C GLN A 280 -5.57 7.47 -1.02
N ILE A 281 -4.90 8.00 -2.05
CA ILE A 281 -4.53 7.20 -3.22
C ILE A 281 -3.42 6.20 -2.89
N ILE A 282 -2.45 6.58 -2.06
CA ILE A 282 -1.39 5.65 -1.62
C ILE A 282 -1.97 4.51 -0.81
N GLN A 283 -2.82 4.79 0.17
CA GLN A 283 -3.49 3.75 0.94
C GLN A 283 -4.33 2.86 0.05
N ALA A 284 -5.04 3.39 -0.95
CA ALA A 284 -5.78 2.57 -1.92
C ALA A 284 -4.87 1.63 -2.73
N LEU A 285 -3.71 2.10 -3.19
CA LEU A 285 -2.74 1.27 -3.93
C LEU A 285 -2.11 0.19 -3.02
N LEU A 286 -1.76 0.54 -1.78
CA LEU A 286 -1.29 -0.42 -0.77
C LEU A 286 -2.36 -1.47 -0.46
N THR A 287 -3.63 -1.06 -0.38
CA THR A 287 -4.80 -1.93 -0.17
C THR A 287 -4.94 -2.95 -1.30
N ILE A 288 -4.86 -2.50 -2.56
CA ILE A 288 -4.94 -3.35 -3.75
C ILE A 288 -3.76 -4.34 -3.77
N ALA A 289 -2.54 -3.86 -3.52
CA ALA A 289 -1.34 -4.70 -3.43
C ALA A 289 -1.48 -5.76 -2.32
N ASN A 290 -2.01 -5.38 -1.16
CA ASN A 290 -2.18 -6.27 -0.01
C ASN A 290 -3.18 -7.39 -0.26
N GLY A 291 -4.14 -7.18 -1.16
CA GLY A 291 -5.09 -8.20 -1.58
C GLY A 291 -4.46 -9.35 -2.37
N GLY A 292 -3.34 -9.15 -3.05
CA GLY A 292 -2.74 -10.22 -3.85
C GLY A 292 -3.72 -10.82 -4.89
N LEU A 293 -3.52 -12.09 -5.23
CA LEU A 293 -4.38 -12.78 -6.21
C LEU A 293 -5.70 -13.24 -5.57
N GLU A 294 -5.65 -13.88 -4.40
CA GLU A 294 -6.80 -14.50 -3.73
C GLU A 294 -7.54 -13.59 -2.72
N GLY A 295 -6.92 -12.51 -2.28
CA GLY A 295 -7.42 -11.68 -1.18
C GLY A 295 -6.84 -12.08 0.17
N ARG A 296 -6.92 -11.16 1.14
CA ARG A 296 -6.63 -11.48 2.55
C ARG A 296 -7.76 -12.26 3.24
N GLY A 297 -8.93 -12.36 2.60
CA GLY A 297 -10.13 -12.95 3.17
C GLY A 297 -11.07 -11.89 3.75
N PRO A 298 -12.40 -12.06 3.60
CA PRO A 298 -13.40 -11.17 4.18
C PRO A 298 -13.23 -10.97 5.68
N GLY A 299 -13.12 -9.72 6.12
CA GLY A 299 -12.97 -9.38 7.54
C GLY A 299 -11.54 -9.55 8.10
N LEU A 300 -10.60 -10.08 7.33
CA LEU A 300 -9.19 -10.26 7.73
C LEU A 300 -8.28 -9.15 7.20
N GLY A 301 -8.69 -8.44 6.14
CA GLY A 301 -8.01 -7.26 5.62
C GLY A 301 -8.15 -6.02 6.53
N SER A 302 -7.35 -4.99 6.24
CA SER A 302 -7.41 -3.69 6.94
C SER A 302 -7.86 -2.51 6.04
N PRO A 303 -8.96 -2.63 5.26
CA PRO A 303 -9.39 -1.60 4.32
C PRO A 303 -9.87 -0.31 4.97
N GLY A 304 -10.16 -0.33 6.28
CA GLY A 304 -10.50 0.87 7.06
C GLY A 304 -9.37 1.91 7.18
N LEU A 305 -8.14 1.54 6.81
CA LEU A 305 -7.02 2.47 6.70
C LEU A 305 -7.18 3.46 5.53
N VAL A 306 -7.98 3.10 4.51
CA VAL A 306 -8.27 4.02 3.41
C VAL A 306 -9.36 5.00 3.85
N PRO A 307 -9.11 6.31 3.86
CA PRO A 307 -10.16 7.27 4.18
C PRO A 307 -11.30 7.14 3.18
N VAL A 308 -12.55 7.19 3.66
CA VAL A 308 -13.74 7.12 2.80
C VAL A 308 -13.83 5.78 2.02
N ALA A 309 -13.29 4.69 2.60
CA ALA A 309 -13.36 3.32 2.05
C ALA A 309 -14.78 2.85 1.71
N VAL A 310 -15.78 3.28 2.47
CA VAL A 310 -17.19 2.86 2.27
C VAL A 310 -17.85 3.46 1.02
N SER A 311 -17.36 4.59 0.50
CA SER A 311 -17.89 5.19 -0.73
C SER A 311 -16.86 5.14 -1.86
N ASP A 312 -15.90 6.05 -1.87
CA ASP A 312 -15.07 6.36 -3.03
C ASP A 312 -14.01 5.29 -3.27
N PHE A 313 -13.58 4.61 -2.20
CA PHE A 313 -12.54 3.60 -2.22
C PHE A 313 -13.06 2.18 -1.95
N ILE A 314 -14.37 1.93 -2.14
CA ILE A 314 -14.93 0.60 -1.87
C ILE A 314 -14.37 -0.48 -2.80
N TYR A 315 -13.95 -0.08 -4.00
CA TYR A 315 -13.26 -0.99 -4.93
C TYR A 315 -11.94 -1.48 -4.32
N ALA A 316 -11.13 -0.57 -3.77
CA ALA A 316 -9.90 -0.95 -3.07
C ALA A 316 -10.22 -1.85 -1.87
N ALA A 317 -11.24 -1.52 -1.06
CA ALA A 317 -11.63 -2.35 0.07
C ALA A 317 -12.00 -3.79 -0.33
N ILE A 318 -12.79 -3.95 -1.39
CA ILE A 318 -13.12 -5.26 -1.96
C ILE A 318 -11.86 -5.95 -2.50
N SER A 319 -10.94 -5.20 -3.12
CA SER A 319 -9.67 -5.71 -3.63
C SER A 319 -8.79 -6.32 -2.54
N GLU A 320 -8.72 -5.70 -1.35
CA GLU A 320 -7.91 -6.25 -0.26
C GLU A 320 -8.47 -7.56 0.28
N GLU A 321 -9.80 -7.67 0.41
CA GLU A 321 -10.41 -8.86 1.01
C GLU A 321 -10.62 -10.01 0.02
N THR A 322 -10.82 -9.72 -1.27
CA THR A 322 -11.14 -10.74 -2.30
C THR A 322 -10.12 -10.85 -3.43
N GLY A 323 -9.08 -10.01 -3.38
CA GLY A 323 -7.95 -10.06 -4.30
C GLY A 323 -8.29 -9.68 -5.74
N LEU A 324 -7.34 -10.00 -6.62
CA LEU A 324 -7.49 -9.84 -8.06
C LEU A 324 -8.67 -10.64 -8.60
N PHE A 325 -8.91 -11.87 -8.12
CA PHE A 325 -10.02 -12.69 -8.61
C PHE A 325 -11.40 -12.07 -8.30
N GLY A 326 -11.60 -11.58 -7.08
CA GLY A 326 -12.84 -10.91 -6.71
C GLY A 326 -13.07 -9.64 -7.53
N THR A 327 -12.04 -8.81 -7.69
CA THR A 327 -12.15 -7.57 -8.47
C THR A 327 -12.34 -7.79 -9.97
N LEU A 328 -11.76 -8.85 -10.55
CA LEU A 328 -12.07 -9.28 -11.92
C LEU A 328 -13.53 -9.76 -12.04
N GLY A 329 -14.04 -10.48 -11.05
CA GLY A 329 -15.45 -10.84 -10.96
C GLY A 329 -16.37 -9.61 -10.90
N LEU A 330 -16.00 -8.59 -10.12
CA LEU A 330 -16.72 -7.32 -10.02
C LEU A 330 -16.74 -6.58 -11.36
N LEU A 331 -15.59 -6.47 -12.04
CA LEU A 331 -15.49 -5.88 -13.38
C LEU A 331 -16.31 -6.66 -14.41
N ALA A 332 -16.34 -7.99 -14.32
CA ALA A 332 -17.15 -8.84 -15.18
C ALA A 332 -18.66 -8.63 -14.98
N LEU A 333 -19.12 -8.39 -13.75
CA LEU A 333 -20.52 -8.05 -13.46
C LEU A 333 -20.92 -6.70 -14.09
N PHE A 334 -20.07 -5.68 -14.00
CA PHE A 334 -20.32 -4.41 -14.69
C PHE A 334 -20.27 -4.57 -16.21
N GLY A 335 -19.31 -5.34 -16.74
CA GLY A 335 -19.25 -5.70 -18.16
C GLY A 335 -20.51 -6.39 -18.64
N LEU A 336 -21.06 -7.32 -17.85
CA LEU A 336 -22.33 -7.99 -18.13
C LEU A 336 -23.49 -6.98 -18.19
N ILE A 337 -23.62 -6.08 -17.21
CA ILE A 337 -24.68 -5.06 -17.20
C ILE A 337 -24.58 -4.14 -18.43
N ILE A 338 -23.38 -3.71 -18.80
CA ILE A 338 -23.14 -2.84 -19.96
C ILE A 338 -23.50 -3.55 -21.27
N VAL A 339 -22.97 -4.76 -21.48
CA VAL A 339 -23.23 -5.55 -22.71
C VAL A 339 -24.71 -5.86 -22.83
N ARG A 340 -25.37 -6.23 -21.73
CA ARG A 340 -26.81 -6.51 -21.70
C ARG A 340 -27.63 -5.25 -21.94
N GLY A 341 -27.26 -4.12 -21.34
CA GLY A 341 -27.93 -2.84 -21.59
C GLY A 341 -27.78 -2.35 -23.03
N LEU A 342 -26.61 -2.48 -23.64
CA LEU A 342 -26.40 -2.17 -25.06
C LEU A 342 -27.17 -3.13 -25.98
N ARG A 343 -27.28 -4.41 -25.62
CA ARG A 343 -28.13 -5.38 -26.34
C ARG A 343 -29.60 -4.98 -26.27
N VAL A 344 -30.09 -4.53 -25.10
CA VAL A 344 -31.45 -3.99 -24.93
C VAL A 344 -31.66 -2.77 -25.82
N SER A 345 -30.68 -1.86 -25.90
CA SER A 345 -30.73 -0.72 -26.82
C SER A 345 -30.87 -1.14 -28.29
N LEU A 346 -30.04 -2.09 -28.75
CA LEU A 346 -30.06 -2.55 -30.15
C LEU A 346 -31.40 -3.18 -30.53
N ARG A 347 -32.08 -3.81 -29.58
CA ARG A 347 -33.36 -4.49 -29.79
C ARG A 347 -34.58 -3.67 -29.36
N ALA A 348 -34.41 -2.41 -28.97
CA ALA A 348 -35.52 -1.58 -28.54
C ALA A 348 -36.52 -1.31 -29.69
N PRO A 349 -37.83 -1.23 -29.38
CA PRO A 349 -38.89 -1.11 -30.39
C PRO A 349 -39.03 0.30 -30.99
N ASP A 350 -38.48 1.32 -30.32
CA ASP A 350 -38.48 2.71 -30.80
C ASP A 350 -37.17 3.44 -30.48
N LEU A 351 -36.95 4.57 -31.17
CA LEU A 351 -35.72 5.36 -31.05
C LEU A 351 -35.51 5.98 -29.67
N PHE A 352 -36.59 6.40 -28.98
CA PHE A 352 -36.48 6.95 -27.63
C PHE A 352 -35.98 5.88 -26.66
N ARG A 353 -36.62 4.70 -26.65
CA ARG A 353 -36.22 3.57 -25.82
C ARG A 353 -34.81 3.08 -26.17
N ARG A 354 -34.43 3.04 -27.45
CA ARG A 354 -33.07 2.71 -27.90
C ARG A 354 -32.03 3.64 -27.29
N LEU A 355 -32.20 4.95 -27.46
CA LEU A 355 -31.27 5.94 -26.93
C LEU A 355 -31.26 5.95 -25.39
N CYS A 356 -32.42 5.73 -24.76
CA CYS A 356 -32.52 5.68 -23.30
C CYS A 356 -31.77 4.47 -22.72
N ALA A 357 -31.97 3.27 -23.29
CA ALA A 357 -31.25 2.07 -22.89
C ALA A 357 -29.73 2.21 -23.09
N ALA A 358 -29.29 2.77 -24.22
CA ALA A 358 -27.87 3.02 -24.48
C ALA A 358 -27.26 4.03 -23.50
N GLY A 359 -28.00 5.11 -23.21
CA GLY A 359 -27.60 6.13 -22.24
C GLY A 359 -27.51 5.60 -20.82
N ILE A 360 -28.46 4.76 -20.39
CA ILE A 360 -28.41 4.09 -19.07
C ILE A 360 -27.23 3.12 -18.99
N ALA A 361 -26.99 2.31 -20.03
CA ALA A 361 -25.84 1.40 -20.08
C ALA A 361 -24.51 2.18 -20.02
N SER A 362 -24.45 3.32 -20.71
CA SER A 362 -23.30 4.23 -20.70
C SER A 362 -23.11 4.89 -19.35
N TYR A 363 -24.20 5.29 -18.68
CA TYR A 363 -24.18 5.84 -17.33
C TYR A 363 -23.53 4.87 -16.33
N PHE A 364 -23.97 3.60 -16.31
CA PHE A 364 -23.33 2.60 -15.44
C PHE A 364 -21.86 2.37 -15.80
N GLY A 365 -21.53 2.27 -17.08
CA GLY A 365 -20.15 2.05 -17.53
C GLY A 365 -19.21 3.18 -17.18
N ILE A 366 -19.57 4.43 -17.51
CA ILE A 366 -18.75 5.61 -17.26
C ILE A 366 -18.53 5.81 -15.76
N GLN A 367 -19.60 5.75 -14.95
CA GLN A 367 -19.48 5.98 -13.51
C GLN A 367 -18.58 4.91 -12.87
N SER A 368 -18.74 3.64 -13.25
CA SER A 368 -17.89 2.55 -12.75
C SER A 368 -16.43 2.70 -13.18
N LEU A 369 -16.17 3.07 -14.44
CA LEU A 369 -14.81 3.28 -14.93
C LEU A 369 -14.12 4.49 -14.31
N LEU A 370 -14.85 5.57 -14.03
CA LEU A 370 -14.29 6.75 -13.36
C LEU A 370 -13.84 6.44 -11.94
N ILE A 371 -14.66 5.72 -11.16
CA ILE A 371 -14.31 5.43 -9.77
C ILE A 371 -13.24 4.34 -9.65
N ILE A 372 -13.35 3.26 -10.43
CA ILE A 372 -12.35 2.19 -10.46
C ILE A 372 -11.04 2.71 -11.04
N GLY A 373 -11.11 3.50 -12.12
CA GLY A 373 -9.95 4.16 -12.71
C GLY A 373 -9.24 5.11 -11.74
N GLY A 374 -9.99 5.83 -10.90
CA GLY A 374 -9.45 6.63 -9.80
C GLY A 374 -8.68 5.81 -8.78
N ASN A 375 -9.28 4.72 -8.29
CA ASN A 375 -8.65 3.79 -7.34
C ASN A 375 -7.35 3.16 -7.89
N LEU A 376 -7.31 2.89 -9.20
CA LEU A 376 -6.18 2.28 -9.90
C LEU A 376 -5.16 3.28 -10.46
N ARG A 377 -5.32 4.58 -10.16
CA ARG A 377 -4.46 5.66 -10.70
C ARG A 377 -4.46 5.74 -12.24
N LEU A 378 -5.47 5.19 -12.91
CA LEU A 378 -5.68 5.37 -14.37
C LEU A 378 -6.24 6.76 -14.69
N LEU A 379 -7.03 7.30 -13.77
CA LEU A 379 -7.68 8.60 -13.86
C LEU A 379 -7.51 9.34 -12.52
N PRO A 380 -7.61 10.69 -12.50
CA PRO A 380 -7.63 11.42 -11.24
C PRO A 380 -8.88 11.09 -10.41
N LEU A 381 -8.78 11.25 -9.09
CA LEU A 381 -9.89 10.97 -8.17
C LEU A 381 -11.07 11.94 -8.42
N THR A 382 -12.25 11.38 -8.67
CA THR A 382 -13.45 12.17 -9.06
C THR A 382 -14.47 12.33 -7.93
N GLY A 383 -14.48 11.44 -6.94
CA GLY A 383 -15.38 11.52 -5.76
C GLY A 383 -16.83 11.14 -6.08
N VAL A 384 -17.03 10.04 -6.82
CA VAL A 384 -18.35 9.52 -7.20
C VAL A 384 -18.51 8.10 -6.67
N THR A 385 -19.75 7.67 -6.46
CA THR A 385 -20.06 6.32 -5.98
C THR A 385 -19.90 5.27 -7.07
N LEU A 386 -19.53 4.04 -6.71
CA LEU A 386 -19.65 2.88 -7.57
C LEU A 386 -21.11 2.40 -7.59
N PRO A 387 -21.79 2.33 -8.75
CA PRO A 387 -23.22 1.99 -8.82
C PRO A 387 -23.52 0.65 -8.13
N PHE A 388 -24.61 0.59 -7.37
CA PHE A 388 -25.03 -0.55 -6.55
C PHE A 388 -24.11 -0.91 -5.37
N VAL A 389 -22.81 -0.65 -5.43
CA VAL A 389 -21.82 -1.17 -4.48
C VAL A 389 -21.50 -0.17 -3.37
N SER A 390 -21.10 1.06 -3.71
CA SER A 390 -20.67 2.08 -2.73
C SER A 390 -21.81 2.55 -1.82
N TYR A 391 -21.43 3.05 -0.64
CA TYR A 391 -22.35 3.78 0.22
C TYR A 391 -22.85 5.04 -0.48
N GLY A 392 -24.18 5.20 -0.55
CA GLY A 392 -24.80 6.32 -1.23
C GLY A 392 -26.26 6.10 -1.55
N GLY A 393 -27.15 6.47 -0.62
CA GLY A 393 -28.59 6.20 -0.73
C GLY A 393 -29.27 6.70 -2.00
N SER A 394 -29.10 7.98 -2.35
CA SER A 394 -29.63 8.57 -3.59
C SER A 394 -29.07 7.91 -4.84
N SER A 395 -27.80 7.49 -4.82
CA SER A 395 -27.16 6.84 -5.94
C SER A 395 -27.69 5.42 -6.13
N LEU A 396 -27.89 4.68 -5.03
CA LEU A 396 -28.49 3.35 -5.03
C LEU A 396 -29.92 3.39 -5.58
N LEU A 397 -30.74 4.32 -5.10
CA LEU A 397 -32.11 4.52 -5.58
C LEU A 397 -32.15 4.86 -7.08
N THR A 398 -31.24 5.74 -7.52
CA THR A 398 -31.13 6.13 -8.92
C THR A 398 -30.66 4.96 -9.79
N SER A 399 -29.75 4.13 -9.28
CA SER A 399 -29.25 2.93 -9.95
C SER A 399 -30.35 1.88 -10.14
N PHE A 400 -31.14 1.60 -9.10
CA PHE A 400 -32.29 0.69 -9.22
C PHE A 400 -33.41 1.26 -10.11
N THR A 401 -33.64 2.57 -10.08
CA THR A 401 -34.59 3.23 -11.00
C THR A 401 -34.12 3.10 -12.45
N SER A 402 -32.83 3.33 -12.70
CA SER A 402 -32.21 3.17 -14.02
C SER A 402 -32.31 1.71 -14.52
N LEU A 403 -32.05 0.75 -13.63
CA LEU A 403 -32.18 -0.68 -13.91
C LEU A 403 -33.63 -1.06 -14.24
N LEU A 404 -34.62 -0.53 -13.50
CA LEU A 404 -36.03 -0.75 -13.76
C LEU A 404 -36.40 -0.27 -15.17
N LEU A 405 -36.00 0.94 -15.55
CA LEU A 405 -36.26 1.47 -16.89
C LEU A 405 -35.65 0.57 -17.97
N LEU A 406 -34.43 0.09 -17.74
CA LEU A 406 -33.76 -0.83 -18.66
C LEU A 406 -34.51 -2.17 -18.78
N LEU A 407 -35.02 -2.72 -17.67
CA LEU A 407 -35.85 -3.93 -17.69
C LEU A 407 -37.19 -3.72 -18.40
N LEU A 408 -37.87 -2.60 -18.17
CA LEU A 408 -39.12 -2.25 -18.84
C LEU A 408 -38.93 -2.18 -20.36
N ILE A 409 -37.82 -1.59 -20.82
CA ILE A 409 -37.45 -1.57 -22.24
C ILE A 409 -37.13 -2.98 -22.75
N SER A 410 -36.45 -3.80 -21.94
CA SER A 410 -36.06 -5.17 -22.33
C SER A 410 -37.24 -6.15 -22.47
N ASN A 411 -38.44 -5.82 -22.01
CA ASN A 411 -39.60 -6.72 -22.06
C ASN A 411 -40.28 -6.81 -23.45
N HIS A 412 -39.70 -6.21 -24.51
CA HIS A 412 -40.30 -6.17 -25.86
C HIS A 412 -39.38 -6.80 -26.91
N LEU A 413 -38.57 -7.80 -26.54
CA LEU A 413 -37.52 -8.34 -27.42
C LEU A 413 -38.06 -9.16 -28.59
N ASP A 414 -39.34 -9.52 -28.57
CA ASP A 414 -40.01 -10.33 -29.60
C ASP A 414 -40.73 -9.47 -30.67
N GLU A 415 -40.78 -8.14 -30.49
CA GLU A 415 -41.23 -7.20 -31.52
C GLU A 415 -40.09 -6.90 -32.50
N GLU A 416 -40.42 -6.63 -33.77
CA GLU A 416 -39.40 -6.21 -34.74
C GLU A 416 -38.71 -4.93 -34.24
N PRO A 417 -37.37 -4.94 -34.06
CA PRO A 417 -36.66 -3.80 -33.52
C PRO A 417 -36.76 -2.62 -34.48
N ALA A 418 -36.79 -1.39 -33.94
CA ALA A 418 -36.80 -0.19 -34.77
C ALA A 418 -35.65 -0.21 -35.78
N GLN A 419 -35.87 0.24 -37.02
CA GLN A 419 -34.82 0.26 -38.03
C GLN A 419 -33.56 1.00 -37.52
N LEU A 420 -32.40 0.34 -37.58
CA LEU A 420 -31.13 0.90 -37.17
C LEU A 420 -30.37 1.39 -38.41
N ILE A 421 -30.50 2.68 -38.71
CA ILE A 421 -29.90 3.28 -39.92
C ILE A 421 -28.36 3.17 -39.90
N ASN A 422 -27.73 3.36 -38.73
CA ASN A 422 -26.28 3.25 -38.59
C ASN A 422 -25.90 2.52 -37.29
N PRO A 423 -25.35 1.30 -37.35
CA PRO A 423 -24.95 0.55 -36.16
C PRO A 423 -23.60 0.99 -35.57
N GLN A 424 -22.77 1.72 -36.33
CA GLN A 424 -21.41 2.07 -35.92
C GLN A 424 -21.33 2.78 -34.57
N PRO A 425 -22.20 3.74 -34.21
CA PRO A 425 -22.09 4.44 -32.93
C PRO A 425 -22.26 3.53 -31.72
N HIS A 426 -23.17 2.56 -31.80
CA HIS A 426 -23.38 1.58 -30.73
C HIS A 426 -22.21 0.61 -30.60
N LEU A 427 -21.61 0.19 -31.72
CA LEU A 427 -20.42 -0.67 -31.73
C LEU A 427 -19.20 0.05 -31.15
N VAL A 428 -18.96 1.30 -31.56
CA VAL A 428 -17.86 2.11 -31.02
C VAL A 428 -18.03 2.36 -29.54
N LEU A 429 -19.24 2.68 -29.08
CA LEU A 429 -19.54 2.84 -27.67
C LEU A 429 -19.26 1.54 -26.88
N GLY A 430 -19.76 0.41 -27.37
CA GLY A 430 -19.51 -0.90 -26.76
C GLY A 430 -18.03 -1.24 -26.70
N ALA A 431 -17.28 -0.96 -27.76
CA ALA A 431 -15.83 -1.15 -27.81
C ALA A 431 -15.10 -0.24 -26.80
N LEU A 432 -15.44 1.06 -26.73
CA LEU A 432 -14.81 2.00 -25.79
C LEU A 432 -15.03 1.60 -24.33
N LEU A 433 -16.26 1.23 -23.96
CA LEU A 433 -16.55 0.78 -22.60
C LEU A 433 -15.85 -0.55 -22.27
N SER A 434 -15.78 -1.47 -23.24
CA SER A 434 -15.09 -2.75 -23.05
C SER A 434 -13.58 -2.58 -22.93
N ILE A 435 -12.98 -1.69 -23.73
CA ILE A 435 -11.57 -1.30 -23.62
C ILE A 435 -11.30 -0.67 -22.24
N GLY A 436 -12.21 0.18 -21.75
CA GLY A 436 -12.10 0.76 -20.41
C GLY A 436 -12.07 -0.31 -19.32
N ILE A 437 -12.98 -1.29 -19.38
CA ILE A 437 -13.01 -2.40 -18.40
C ILE A 437 -11.73 -3.24 -18.50
N PHE A 438 -11.28 -3.53 -19.72
CA PHE A 438 -10.05 -4.29 -19.94
C PHE A 438 -8.82 -3.54 -19.43
N ALA A 439 -8.73 -2.23 -19.65
CA ALA A 439 -7.66 -1.39 -19.12
C ALA A 439 -7.67 -1.36 -17.59
N ALA A 440 -8.85 -1.28 -16.96
CA ALA A 440 -8.97 -1.38 -15.51
C ALA A 440 -8.51 -2.75 -14.99
N ALA A 441 -8.88 -3.84 -15.66
CA ALA A 441 -8.43 -5.18 -15.31
C ALA A 441 -6.89 -5.33 -15.41
N LEU A 442 -6.28 -4.81 -16.49
CA LEU A 442 -4.83 -4.81 -16.68
C LEU A 442 -4.10 -3.97 -15.64
N ALA A 443 -4.59 -2.75 -15.37
CA ALA A 443 -3.99 -1.88 -14.36
C ALA A 443 -4.06 -2.49 -12.96
N ASN A 444 -5.19 -3.13 -12.62
CA ASN A 444 -5.34 -3.85 -11.37
C ASN A 444 -4.32 -5.01 -11.28
N GLY A 445 -4.20 -5.83 -12.33
CA GLY A 445 -3.19 -6.88 -12.39
C GLY A 445 -1.76 -6.35 -12.28
N TRP A 446 -1.47 -5.19 -12.90
CA TRP A 446 -0.15 -4.54 -12.80
C TRP A 446 0.18 -4.10 -11.37
N TRP A 447 -0.77 -3.47 -10.67
CA TRP A 447 -0.58 -3.07 -9.27
C TRP A 447 -0.42 -4.26 -8.33
N VAL A 448 -1.16 -5.35 -8.56
CA VAL A 448 -1.09 -6.56 -7.73
C VAL A 448 0.18 -7.37 -7.99
N ILE A 449 0.50 -7.65 -9.26
CA ILE A 449 1.55 -8.62 -9.61
C ILE A 449 2.91 -7.96 -9.79
N ILE A 450 2.96 -6.80 -10.46
CA ILE A 450 4.23 -6.17 -10.84
C ILE A 450 4.71 -5.21 -9.75
N ARG A 451 3.84 -4.32 -9.26
CA ARG A 451 4.20 -3.35 -8.20
C ARG A 451 3.90 -3.82 -6.78
N GLY A 452 3.15 -4.90 -6.63
CA GLY A 452 2.76 -5.44 -5.32
C GLY A 452 3.96 -5.67 -4.39
N PRO A 453 5.02 -6.40 -4.83
CA PRO A 453 6.19 -6.66 -4.00
C PRO A 453 6.86 -5.38 -3.48
N ASP A 454 7.05 -4.37 -4.32
CA ASP A 454 7.64 -3.08 -3.94
C ASP A 454 6.76 -2.30 -2.95
N LEU A 455 5.44 -2.38 -3.12
CA LEU A 455 4.47 -1.66 -2.29
C LEU A 455 4.34 -2.26 -0.89
N LEU A 456 4.42 -3.60 -0.79
CA LEU A 456 4.23 -4.31 0.47
C LEU A 456 5.40 -4.15 1.43
N THR A 457 6.62 -4.00 0.91
CA THR A 457 7.86 -3.86 1.71
C THR A 457 8.13 -2.43 2.16
N ARG A 458 7.33 -1.45 1.75
CA ARG A 458 7.50 -0.06 2.18
C ARG A 458 7.38 0.09 3.69
N THR A 459 8.16 1.00 4.25
CA THR A 459 8.16 1.31 5.69
C THR A 459 6.95 2.14 6.12
N ASP A 460 6.33 2.88 5.20
CA ASP A 460 5.12 3.67 5.43
C ASP A 460 3.81 2.86 5.26
N ASN A 461 3.91 1.53 5.10
CA ASN A 461 2.74 0.66 5.01
C ASN A 461 2.27 0.23 6.41
N PRO A 462 1.17 0.82 6.95
CA PRO A 462 0.70 0.53 8.31
C PRO A 462 0.21 -0.91 8.50
N ARG A 463 -0.06 -1.65 7.41
CA ARG A 463 -0.55 -3.03 7.47
C ARG A 463 0.46 -4.00 8.08
N ARG A 464 1.76 -3.73 7.91
CA ARG A 464 2.85 -4.53 8.48
C ARG A 464 2.79 -4.53 10.00
N VAL A 465 2.57 -3.35 10.57
CA VAL A 465 2.45 -3.14 12.02
C VAL A 465 1.14 -3.73 12.56
N ILE A 466 0.05 -3.65 11.80
CA ILE A 466 -1.20 -4.32 12.20
C ILE A 466 -0.99 -5.83 12.26
N GLU A 467 -0.30 -6.41 11.28
CA GLU A 467 0.00 -7.84 11.24
C GLU A 467 0.89 -8.27 12.41
N ASP A 468 1.87 -7.45 12.81
CA ASP A 468 2.75 -7.70 13.97
C ASP A 468 2.00 -7.85 15.30
N ARG A 469 0.77 -7.32 15.40
CA ARG A 469 -0.07 -7.49 16.61
C ARG A 469 -0.70 -8.88 16.71
N TYR A 470 -0.81 -9.61 15.60
CA TYR A 470 -1.49 -10.91 15.52
C TYR A 470 -0.53 -12.05 15.22
N VAL A 471 0.59 -11.78 14.56
CA VAL A 471 1.62 -12.78 14.22
C VAL A 471 2.88 -12.46 15.02
N PRO A 472 3.35 -13.40 15.87
CA PRO A 472 4.58 -13.18 16.61
C PRO A 472 5.76 -13.12 15.65
N ARG A 473 6.56 -12.07 15.82
CA ARG A 473 7.82 -11.89 15.12
C ARG A 473 8.90 -12.73 15.80
N GLY A 474 9.81 -13.30 15.01
CA GLY A 474 10.87 -14.18 15.49
C GLY A 474 11.82 -13.47 16.47
N ASP A 475 12.42 -14.24 17.37
CA ASP A 475 13.33 -13.70 18.37
C ASP A 475 14.70 -13.40 17.76
N ILE A 476 15.38 -12.39 18.29
CA ILE A 476 16.81 -12.18 18.02
C ILE A 476 17.56 -12.63 19.25
N VAL A 477 18.49 -13.56 19.06
CA VAL A 477 19.26 -14.18 20.15
C VAL A 477 20.76 -14.03 19.93
N ASP A 478 21.53 -14.04 21.01
CA ASP A 478 22.99 -14.05 20.98
C ASP A 478 23.53 -15.41 20.49
N ARG A 479 24.86 -15.52 20.37
CA ARG A 479 25.53 -16.76 19.93
C ARG A 479 25.24 -17.99 20.82
N ASN A 480 24.88 -17.76 22.08
CA ASN A 480 24.58 -18.77 23.10
C ASN A 480 23.07 -19.01 23.28
N ASN A 481 22.22 -18.39 22.45
CA ASN A 481 20.75 -18.38 22.50
C ASN A 481 20.11 -17.59 23.65
N SER A 482 20.84 -16.65 24.25
CA SER A 482 20.28 -15.65 25.16
C SER A 482 19.42 -14.66 24.36
N ILE A 483 18.22 -14.35 24.86
CA ILE A 483 17.29 -13.45 24.18
C ILE A 483 17.80 -12.01 24.22
N ILE A 484 17.90 -11.38 23.05
CA ILE A 484 18.22 -9.95 22.88
C ILE A 484 16.93 -9.17 22.62
N THR A 485 16.09 -9.68 21.71
CA THR A 485 14.79 -9.09 21.37
C THR A 485 13.76 -10.19 21.21
N THR A 486 12.55 -9.98 21.74
CA THR A 486 11.45 -10.95 21.66
C THR A 486 10.09 -10.28 21.46
N THR A 487 9.07 -11.07 21.16
CA THR A 487 7.69 -10.60 21.02
C THR A 487 6.86 -11.08 22.21
N VAL A 488 6.22 -10.15 22.92
CA VAL A 488 5.45 -10.42 24.14
C VAL A 488 3.98 -10.02 23.97
N GLY A 489 3.11 -10.53 24.84
CA GLY A 489 1.68 -10.21 24.86
C GLY A 489 0.78 -11.32 24.34
N GLU A 490 -0.47 -10.98 24.06
CA GLU A 490 -1.49 -11.90 23.52
C GLU A 490 -1.82 -11.55 22.06
N ILE A 491 -2.31 -12.53 21.30
CA ILE A 491 -2.71 -12.34 19.90
C ILE A 491 -3.75 -11.21 19.81
N GLY A 492 -3.44 -10.19 19.02
CA GLY A 492 -4.22 -8.95 18.87
C GLY A 492 -3.56 -7.74 19.53
N ASN A 493 -2.68 -7.97 20.52
CA ASN A 493 -1.92 -6.98 21.27
C ASN A 493 -0.45 -7.42 21.44
N LEU A 494 0.13 -8.12 20.46
CA LEU A 494 1.55 -8.46 20.49
C LEU A 494 2.40 -7.20 20.31
N GLU A 495 3.47 -7.11 21.11
CA GLU A 495 4.41 -6.00 21.11
C GLU A 495 5.85 -6.50 21.06
N ARG A 496 6.71 -5.73 20.39
CA ARG A 496 8.14 -6.04 20.29
C ARG A 496 8.85 -5.51 21.54
N SER A 497 9.56 -6.39 22.25
CA SER A 497 10.31 -6.06 23.47
C SER A 497 11.81 -6.23 23.24
N TYR A 498 12.57 -5.18 23.52
CA TYR A 498 14.03 -5.14 23.47
C TYR A 498 14.57 -5.40 24.87
N VAL A 499 14.99 -6.65 25.13
CA VAL A 499 15.50 -7.10 26.43
C VAL A 499 16.86 -6.48 26.73
N TYR A 500 17.70 -6.36 25.70
CA TYR A 500 18.99 -5.67 25.77
C TYR A 500 18.97 -4.41 24.90
N PRO A 501 18.48 -3.26 25.43
CA PRO A 501 18.25 -2.05 24.64
C PRO A 501 19.54 -1.36 24.19
N ASP A 502 20.68 -1.58 24.87
CA ASP A 502 21.92 -0.86 24.57
C ASP A 502 22.48 -1.22 23.18
N LEU A 503 22.10 -2.36 22.62
CA LEU A 503 22.43 -2.79 21.24
C LEU A 503 21.50 -2.19 20.17
N ALA A 504 20.57 -1.28 20.53
CA ALA A 504 19.62 -0.66 19.60
C ALA A 504 20.26 0.00 18.35
N PRO A 505 21.46 0.59 18.38
CA PRO A 505 22.09 1.12 17.17
C PRO A 505 22.36 0.02 16.11
N ALA A 506 22.67 -1.21 16.53
CA ALA A 506 22.88 -2.34 15.63
C ALA A 506 21.57 -3.09 15.32
N LEU A 507 20.76 -3.39 16.33
CA LEU A 507 19.48 -4.08 16.16
C LEU A 507 18.47 -3.23 15.37
N GLY A 508 18.52 -1.93 15.57
CA GLY A 508 17.49 -0.98 15.15
C GLY A 508 16.19 -1.18 15.92
N TYR A 509 15.07 -0.96 15.24
CA TYR A 509 13.75 -1.04 15.85
C TYR A 509 12.68 -1.43 14.82
N ASN A 510 11.53 -1.88 15.30
CA ASN A 510 10.29 -2.05 14.54
C ASN A 510 9.16 -1.31 15.26
N HIS A 511 8.73 -0.18 14.71
CA HIS A 511 7.78 0.71 15.38
C HIS A 511 6.69 1.24 14.45
N SER A 512 5.48 1.38 14.99
CA SER A 512 4.29 1.78 14.25
C SER A 512 4.40 3.16 13.57
N LYS A 513 5.02 4.11 14.27
CA LYS A 513 5.17 5.51 13.86
C LYS A 513 6.50 5.83 13.18
N TYR A 514 7.58 5.15 13.59
CA TYR A 514 8.96 5.47 13.18
C TYR A 514 9.51 4.49 12.14
N GLY A 515 8.73 3.47 11.76
CA GLY A 515 9.13 2.49 10.76
C GLY A 515 10.08 1.43 11.32
N GLN A 516 10.97 0.95 10.47
CA GLN A 516 11.94 -0.10 10.80
C GLN A 516 13.37 0.37 10.52
N ALA A 517 14.34 -0.10 11.30
CA ALA A 517 15.77 0.20 11.15
C ALA A 517 16.65 -1.00 11.55
N GLY A 518 17.95 -0.93 11.24
CA GLY A 518 18.96 -1.91 11.70
C GLY A 518 18.71 -3.35 11.23
N LEU A 519 19.13 -4.31 12.04
CA LEU A 519 18.89 -5.74 11.80
C LEU A 519 17.40 -6.09 11.74
N GLU A 520 16.54 -5.40 12.48
CA GLU A 520 15.09 -5.57 12.40
C GLU A 520 14.58 -5.29 10.97
N ALA A 521 15.14 -4.31 10.27
CA ALA A 521 14.77 -4.03 8.88
C ALA A 521 15.40 -5.02 7.88
N SER A 522 16.70 -5.32 8.02
CA SER A 522 17.41 -6.15 7.04
C SER A 522 17.06 -7.64 7.13
N MET A 523 16.71 -8.11 8.32
CA MET A 523 16.29 -9.50 8.58
C MET A 523 14.76 -9.66 8.63
N ASP A 524 14.00 -8.64 8.26
CA ASP A 524 12.52 -8.62 8.34
C ASP A 524 11.87 -9.82 7.63
N GLY A 525 12.44 -10.27 6.51
CA GLY A 525 11.95 -11.44 5.77
C GLY A 525 11.93 -12.71 6.62
N TYR A 526 13.00 -12.99 7.36
CA TYR A 526 13.07 -14.14 8.29
C TYR A 526 12.22 -13.89 9.53
N LEU A 527 12.33 -12.70 10.13
CA LEU A 527 11.62 -12.34 11.35
C LEU A 527 10.09 -12.31 11.18
N ARG A 528 9.58 -12.18 9.95
CA ARG A 528 8.15 -12.33 9.59
C ARG A 528 7.77 -13.69 9.01
N GLY A 529 8.73 -14.62 8.89
CA GLY A 529 8.50 -15.95 8.35
C GLY A 529 8.24 -15.99 6.84
N LEU A 530 8.52 -14.90 6.12
CA LEU A 530 8.39 -14.80 4.66
C LEU A 530 9.61 -15.37 3.91
N GLN A 531 10.76 -15.44 4.59
CA GLN A 531 12.00 -16.05 4.10
C GLN A 531 12.38 -17.22 5.02
N GLY A 532 12.96 -18.28 4.46
CA GLY A 532 13.32 -19.51 5.19
C GLY A 532 12.14 -20.47 5.44
N THR A 533 10.90 -20.00 5.32
CA THR A 533 9.69 -20.84 5.37
C THR A 533 9.31 -21.34 3.98
N PRO A 534 8.85 -22.61 3.81
CA PRO A 534 8.34 -23.09 2.54
C PRO A 534 7.21 -22.21 1.98
N ALA A 535 7.27 -21.90 0.68
CA ALA A 535 6.27 -21.07 0.01
C ALA A 535 4.83 -21.61 0.15
N THR A 536 4.69 -22.94 0.25
CA THR A 536 3.41 -23.60 0.49
C THR A 536 2.82 -23.24 1.86
N THR A 537 3.64 -23.20 2.91
CA THR A 537 3.21 -22.81 4.25
C THR A 537 2.83 -21.33 4.32
N ILE A 538 3.59 -20.47 3.65
CA ILE A 538 3.27 -19.03 3.53
C ILE A 538 1.91 -18.86 2.84
N TRP A 539 1.71 -19.54 1.70
CA TRP A 539 0.45 -19.49 0.96
C TRP A 539 -0.73 -20.01 1.77
N TRP A 540 -0.59 -21.15 2.46
CA TRP A 540 -1.66 -21.68 3.32
C TRP A 540 -2.01 -20.75 4.49
N ASN A 541 -1.02 -20.10 5.11
CA ASN A 541 -1.29 -19.13 6.17
C ASN A 541 -2.04 -17.89 5.63
N HIS A 542 -1.64 -17.37 4.48
CA HIS A 542 -2.36 -16.27 3.84
C HIS A 542 -3.79 -16.66 3.45
N LEU A 543 -3.99 -17.86 2.90
CA LEU A 543 -5.31 -18.33 2.46
C LEU A 543 -6.26 -18.54 3.65
N LEU A 544 -5.77 -19.11 4.75
CA LEU A 544 -6.60 -19.48 5.91
C LEU A 544 -6.79 -18.32 6.90
N TYR A 545 -5.73 -17.54 7.14
CA TYR A 545 -5.69 -16.54 8.21
C TYR A 545 -5.52 -15.11 7.70
N GLY A 546 -5.31 -14.90 6.40
CA GLY A 546 -5.04 -13.57 5.84
C GLY A 546 -3.72 -12.98 6.32
N MET A 547 -2.79 -13.81 6.83
CA MET A 547 -1.57 -13.38 7.52
C MET A 547 -0.40 -14.31 7.20
N SER A 548 0.80 -13.83 7.46
CA SER A 548 2.06 -14.55 7.36
C SER A 548 2.16 -15.63 8.43
N PRO A 549 2.99 -16.67 8.23
CA PRO A 549 3.33 -17.61 9.29
C PRO A 549 4.11 -16.91 10.43
N PRO A 550 4.22 -17.54 11.61
CA PRO A 550 5.10 -17.04 12.68
C PRO A 550 6.53 -16.80 12.18
N GLY A 551 7.16 -15.77 12.74
CA GLY A 551 8.54 -15.41 12.44
C GLY A 551 9.56 -16.49 12.81
N LEU A 552 10.72 -16.44 12.15
CA LEU A 552 11.85 -17.31 12.45
C LEU A 552 12.87 -16.58 13.33
N ASP A 553 13.45 -17.31 14.29
CA ASP A 553 14.46 -16.75 15.19
C ASP A 553 15.79 -16.55 14.45
N VAL A 554 16.47 -15.45 14.74
CA VAL A 554 17.77 -15.10 14.17
C VAL A 554 18.81 -15.12 15.27
N ARG A 555 19.85 -15.95 15.09
CA ARG A 555 21.02 -16.00 15.97
C ARG A 555 22.10 -15.08 15.45
N LEU A 556 22.60 -14.21 16.32
CA LEU A 556 23.73 -13.34 16.05
C LEU A 556 25.06 -14.01 16.45
N THR A 557 26.16 -13.49 15.94
CA THR A 557 27.52 -13.83 16.38
C THR A 557 27.89 -13.14 17.69
N ILE A 558 27.11 -12.14 18.11
CA ILE A 558 27.33 -11.36 19.34
C ILE A 558 27.40 -12.27 20.55
N ASP A 559 28.40 -12.04 21.40
CA ASP A 559 28.49 -12.59 22.74
C ASP A 559 27.94 -11.58 23.74
N LEU A 560 26.79 -11.87 24.35
CA LEU A 560 26.09 -10.88 25.17
C LEU A 560 26.86 -10.52 26.45
N TYR A 561 27.71 -11.42 26.95
CA TYR A 561 28.57 -11.13 28.11
C TYR A 561 29.64 -10.10 27.75
N LEU A 562 30.37 -10.33 26.66
CA LEU A 562 31.39 -9.38 26.18
C LEU A 562 30.77 -8.06 25.74
N GLN A 563 29.60 -8.10 25.11
CA GLN A 563 28.85 -6.91 24.71
C GLN A 563 28.47 -6.06 25.93
N PHE A 564 27.93 -6.68 26.99
CA PHE A 564 27.61 -6.00 28.24
C PHE A 564 28.83 -5.35 28.89
N ARG A 565 29.96 -6.06 28.93
CA ARG A 565 31.22 -5.52 29.46
C ARG A 565 31.69 -4.30 28.67
N ALA A 566 31.63 -4.35 27.33
CA ALA A 566 31.99 -3.22 26.49
C ALA A 566 31.06 -2.02 26.70
N ASP A 567 29.75 -2.25 26.76
CA ASP A 567 28.76 -1.19 26.99
C ASP A 567 28.89 -0.55 28.38
N GLU A 568 29.15 -1.35 29.42
CA GLU A 568 29.39 -0.88 30.79
C GLU A 568 30.61 0.06 30.84
N MET A 569 31.70 -0.31 30.16
CA MET A 569 32.93 0.48 30.17
C MET A 569 32.86 1.76 29.32
N MET A 570 31.96 1.81 28.33
CA MET A 570 31.70 2.98 27.47
C MET A 570 30.69 3.96 28.06
N LEU A 571 30.06 3.64 29.20
CA LEU A 571 28.98 4.44 29.77
C LEU A 571 29.44 5.88 30.07
N GLY A 572 28.75 6.85 29.46
CA GLY A 572 29.06 8.28 29.60
C GLY A 572 30.10 8.81 28.61
N HIS A 573 30.61 7.98 27.71
CA HIS A 573 31.57 8.35 26.68
C HIS A 573 31.00 8.05 25.29
N SER A 574 31.27 8.94 24.33
CA SER A 574 30.87 8.74 22.93
C SER A 574 31.94 7.96 22.18
N GLY A 575 31.54 6.95 21.42
CA GLY A 575 32.49 6.12 20.69
C GLY A 575 31.93 4.76 20.28
N ALA A 576 32.83 3.86 19.92
CA ALA A 576 32.50 2.53 19.38
C ALA A 576 33.50 1.47 19.86
N VAL A 577 33.02 0.26 20.06
CA VAL A 577 33.86 -0.91 20.35
C VAL A 577 33.47 -2.07 19.45
N VAL A 578 34.47 -2.70 18.84
CA VAL A 578 34.31 -3.85 17.97
C VAL A 578 35.25 -4.96 18.43
N VAL A 579 34.70 -6.15 18.62
CA VAL A 579 35.48 -7.38 18.82
C VAL A 579 35.14 -8.34 17.70
N LEU A 580 36.17 -8.85 17.02
CA LEU A 580 36.05 -9.66 15.81
C LEU A 580 36.87 -10.95 15.95
N ASN A 581 36.32 -12.07 15.52
CA ASN A 581 37.11 -13.26 15.19
C ASN A 581 37.87 -13.01 13.88
N ALA A 582 39.19 -12.88 13.95
CA ALA A 582 40.03 -12.49 12.82
C ALA A 582 40.05 -13.53 11.69
N GLN A 583 39.74 -14.80 11.99
CA GLN A 583 39.72 -15.88 11.01
C GLN A 583 38.38 -15.98 10.30
N THR A 584 37.27 -15.93 11.05
CA THR A 584 35.92 -16.16 10.50
C THR A 584 35.20 -14.87 10.09
N GLY A 585 35.60 -13.73 10.66
CA GLY A 585 34.92 -12.44 10.52
C GLY A 585 33.67 -12.31 11.37
N GLU A 586 33.41 -13.24 12.29
CA GLU A 586 32.30 -13.14 13.25
C GLU A 586 32.49 -11.95 14.19
N ILE A 587 31.49 -11.08 14.28
CA ILE A 587 31.51 -9.93 15.17
C ILE A 587 30.95 -10.35 16.53
N LEU A 588 31.81 -10.37 17.56
CA LEU A 588 31.45 -10.77 18.92
C LEU A 588 30.91 -9.60 19.74
N VAL A 589 31.37 -8.37 19.46
CA VAL A 589 30.91 -7.14 20.11
C VAL A 589 30.74 -6.05 19.06
N MET A 590 29.64 -5.31 19.14
CA MET A 590 29.32 -4.14 18.31
C MET A 590 28.67 -3.05 19.18
N ALA A 591 29.46 -2.47 20.10
CA ALA A 591 28.99 -1.40 20.99
C ALA A 591 29.09 -0.03 20.30
N SER A 592 28.07 0.79 20.47
CA SER A 592 27.98 2.15 19.93
C SER A 592 27.34 3.07 20.96
N HIS A 593 28.08 4.06 21.43
CA HIS A 593 27.63 4.98 22.49
C HIS A 593 27.66 6.45 22.04
N PRO A 594 26.70 7.27 22.50
CA PRO A 594 25.55 6.89 23.33
C PRO A 594 24.48 6.09 22.56
N THR A 595 23.71 5.29 23.28
CA THR A 595 22.65 4.42 22.76
C THR A 595 21.24 4.96 23.09
N PHE A 596 20.19 4.25 22.69
CA PHE A 596 18.79 4.60 22.98
C PHE A 596 17.95 3.34 23.27
N ASN A 597 16.90 3.49 24.07
CA ASN A 597 16.00 2.37 24.35
C ASN A 597 14.82 2.36 23.36
N ALA A 598 14.81 1.37 22.46
CA ALA A 598 13.77 1.20 21.45
C ALA A 598 12.37 0.92 22.05
N ASN A 599 12.27 0.43 23.29
CA ASN A 599 10.96 0.24 23.96
C ASN A 599 10.24 1.57 24.27
N HIS A 600 10.97 2.70 24.34
CA HIS A 600 10.41 4.01 24.71
C HIS A 600 10.29 4.97 23.52
N LEU A 601 10.29 4.47 22.29
CA LEU A 601 10.28 5.32 21.08
C LEU A 601 9.09 6.28 21.00
N ASP A 602 7.93 5.93 21.56
CA ASP A 602 6.79 6.85 21.64
C ASP A 602 7.09 8.10 22.50
N GLU A 603 7.94 7.97 23.53
CA GLU A 603 8.32 9.04 24.44
C GLU A 603 9.53 9.85 23.92
N ILE A 604 10.55 9.16 23.41
CA ILE A 604 11.85 9.76 23.06
C ILE A 604 12.00 10.02 21.56
N GLY A 605 11.24 9.36 20.69
CA GLY A 605 11.51 9.28 19.26
C GLY A 605 11.50 10.63 18.52
N SER A 606 10.69 11.60 18.96
CA SER A 606 10.70 12.94 18.37
C SER A 606 11.97 13.72 18.71
N LYS A 607 12.62 13.42 19.85
CA LYS A 607 13.84 14.09 20.31
C LYS A 607 15.11 13.43 19.77
N LEU A 608 15.06 12.12 19.48
CA LEU A 608 16.22 11.37 19.00
C LEU A 608 16.81 11.92 17.69
N LYS A 609 15.96 12.44 16.79
CA LYS A 609 16.41 13.01 15.51
C LYS A 609 17.21 14.30 15.67
N ASP A 610 16.88 15.09 16.68
CA ASP A 610 17.48 16.41 16.92
C ASP A 610 18.52 16.36 18.06
N ASN A 611 18.87 15.17 18.55
CA ASN A 611 19.83 15.00 19.63
C ASN A 611 21.26 15.21 19.12
N PRO A 612 22.04 16.15 19.69
CA PRO A 612 23.41 16.43 19.26
C PRO A 612 24.36 15.24 19.40
N ASP A 613 24.08 14.30 20.31
CA ASP A 613 24.94 13.13 20.55
C ASP A 613 24.67 11.98 19.56
N LEU A 614 23.71 12.15 18.64
CA LEU A 614 23.41 11.24 17.53
C LEU A 614 23.29 9.75 17.93
N PRO A 615 22.44 9.39 18.91
CA PRO A 615 22.34 8.02 19.41
C PRO A 615 21.73 7.03 18.40
N LEU A 616 21.07 7.52 17.34
CA LEU A 616 20.54 6.68 16.26
C LEU A 616 21.62 6.13 15.32
N ILE A 617 22.81 6.73 15.32
CA ILE A 617 23.92 6.33 14.45
C ILE A 617 24.61 5.12 15.08
N ASN A 618 24.73 4.06 14.30
CA ASN A 618 25.64 2.97 14.64
C ASN A 618 27.07 3.41 14.32
N ARG A 619 27.81 3.88 15.32
CA ARG A 619 29.18 4.39 15.15
C ARG A 619 30.15 3.34 14.64
N VAL A 620 29.89 2.05 14.86
CA VAL A 620 30.73 0.94 14.36
C VAL A 620 30.72 0.87 12.84
N THR A 621 29.56 1.04 12.20
CA THR A 621 29.40 0.84 10.75
C THR A 621 29.16 2.14 9.98
N GLN A 622 28.55 3.14 10.59
CA GLN A 622 28.16 4.40 9.94
C GLN A 622 29.02 5.59 10.36
N GLY A 623 29.70 5.51 11.53
CA GLY A 623 30.64 6.53 11.95
C GLY A 623 31.91 6.46 11.11
N VAL A 624 32.40 7.61 10.64
CA VAL A 624 33.66 7.73 9.89
C VAL A 624 34.56 8.73 10.60
N TYR A 625 35.80 8.32 10.87
CA TYR A 625 36.70 9.05 11.75
C TYR A 625 38.11 9.12 11.16
N PRO A 626 38.86 10.21 11.44
CA PRO A 626 40.20 10.36 10.92
C PRO A 626 41.13 9.31 11.55
N THR A 627 42.05 8.77 10.75
CA THR A 627 42.94 7.69 11.18
C THR A 627 44.16 8.17 11.95
N GLY A 628 44.75 9.31 11.58
CA GLY A 628 45.93 9.86 12.25
C GLY A 628 47.04 8.82 12.46
N THR A 629 47.57 8.72 13.68
CA THR A 629 48.66 7.78 13.99
C THR A 629 48.21 6.33 14.18
N MET A 630 46.90 6.03 14.10
CA MET A 630 46.39 4.66 14.16
C MET A 630 46.89 3.79 13.01
N LEU A 631 47.29 4.39 11.88
CA LEU A 631 47.81 3.66 10.71
C LEU A 631 49.14 2.93 10.93
N ALA A 632 49.88 3.21 12.02
CA ALA A 632 51.25 2.75 12.19
C ALA A 632 51.44 1.22 12.09
N PRO A 633 50.56 0.35 12.63
CA PRO A 633 50.70 -1.09 12.47
C PRO A 633 50.51 -1.56 11.03
N PHE A 634 49.59 -0.94 10.29
CA PHE A 634 49.35 -1.25 8.89
C PHE A 634 50.50 -0.78 8.01
N SER A 635 51.01 0.42 8.28
CA SER A 635 52.12 0.99 7.52
C SER A 635 53.41 0.21 7.74
N GLN A 636 53.63 -0.28 8.95
CA GLN A 636 54.73 -1.19 9.26
C GLN A 636 54.60 -2.51 8.50
N ALA A 637 53.39 -3.04 8.34
CA ALA A 637 53.14 -4.28 7.63
C ALA A 637 53.27 -4.16 6.10
N VAL A 638 52.83 -3.04 5.51
CA VAL A 638 52.83 -2.83 4.05
C VAL A 638 54.17 -2.25 3.56
N LEU A 639 54.74 -1.28 4.26
CA LEU A 639 55.90 -0.50 3.79
C LEU A 639 57.14 -0.62 4.69
N GLY A 640 57.02 -1.24 5.88
CA GLY A 640 58.12 -1.36 6.83
C GLY A 640 58.53 -0.05 7.53
N THR A 641 57.71 1.00 7.43
CA THR A 641 57.93 2.33 8.05
C THR A 641 56.66 2.87 8.69
N GLN A 642 56.82 3.67 9.75
CA GLN A 642 55.72 4.34 10.46
C GLN A 642 55.55 5.81 10.05
N ASN A 643 56.59 6.42 9.47
CA ASN A 643 56.54 7.81 8.99
C ASN A 643 56.19 7.77 7.51
N LEU A 644 54.97 8.18 7.17
CA LEU A 644 54.43 8.10 5.82
C LEU A 644 54.38 9.47 5.14
N THR A 645 54.77 9.50 3.88
CA THR A 645 54.37 10.55 2.93
C THR A 645 52.90 10.39 2.54
N GLU A 646 52.32 11.41 1.91
CA GLU A 646 50.91 11.39 1.49
C GLU A 646 50.61 10.27 0.47
N GLU A 647 51.52 10.03 -0.47
CA GLU A 647 51.42 8.95 -1.48
C GLU A 647 51.55 7.55 -0.86
N GLU A 648 52.41 7.40 0.15
CA GLU A 648 52.54 6.16 0.92
C GLU A 648 51.30 5.88 1.79
N ARG A 649 50.63 6.92 2.29
CA ARG A 649 49.35 6.77 3.01
C ARG A 649 48.27 6.20 2.10
N GLU A 650 48.12 6.73 0.90
CA GLU A 650 47.17 6.19 -0.10
C GLU A 650 47.45 4.71 -0.41
N THR A 651 48.72 4.36 -0.58
CA THR A 651 49.13 2.97 -0.83
C THR A 651 48.70 2.04 0.30
N VAL A 652 48.90 2.44 1.56
CA VAL A 652 48.46 1.66 2.73
C VAL A 652 46.93 1.54 2.76
N TYR A 653 46.20 2.61 2.42
CA TYR A 653 44.74 2.62 2.38
C TYR A 653 44.16 1.66 1.35
N GLU A 654 44.77 1.59 0.17
CA GLU A 654 44.38 0.68 -0.90
C GLU A 654 44.66 -0.78 -0.53
N GLU A 655 45.87 -1.08 -0.06
CA GLU A 655 46.29 -2.45 0.28
C GLU A 655 45.48 -3.05 1.44
N VAL A 656 45.23 -2.30 2.52
CA VAL A 656 44.41 -2.80 3.64
C VAL A 656 42.91 -2.74 3.39
N GLY A 657 42.49 -2.27 2.21
CA GLY A 657 41.11 -2.34 1.75
C GLY A 657 40.18 -1.30 2.39
N PHE A 658 40.67 -0.15 2.85
CA PHE A 658 39.82 0.89 3.44
C PHE A 658 38.87 1.56 2.44
N HIS A 659 39.15 1.46 1.13
CA HIS A 659 38.21 1.89 0.08
C HIS A 659 37.06 0.90 -0.16
N ASN A 660 37.17 -0.34 0.35
CA ASN A 660 36.13 -1.33 0.19
C ASN A 660 35.06 -1.12 1.27
N VAL A 661 33.80 -1.03 0.85
CA VAL A 661 32.66 -0.99 1.76
C VAL A 661 32.38 -2.42 2.24
N PRO A 662 32.53 -2.72 3.54
CA PRO A 662 32.26 -4.05 4.06
C PRO A 662 30.80 -4.47 3.79
N GLN A 663 30.61 -5.69 3.28
CA GLN A 663 29.28 -6.23 3.01
C GLN A 663 28.70 -6.87 4.27
N LEU A 664 27.76 -6.19 4.91
CA LEU A 664 27.07 -6.64 6.13
C LEU A 664 25.56 -6.47 5.98
N GLN A 665 24.76 -7.17 6.80
CA GLN A 665 23.31 -6.98 6.89
C GLN A 665 22.89 -5.64 7.51
N LEU A 666 23.78 -4.65 7.56
CA LEU A 666 23.54 -3.31 8.11
C LEU A 666 23.97 -2.26 7.10
N GLN A 667 23.45 -1.05 7.27
CA GLN A 667 23.99 0.09 6.55
C GLN A 667 25.41 0.37 7.05
N VAL A 668 26.34 0.44 6.11
CA VAL A 668 27.75 0.76 6.34
C VAL A 668 28.06 2.03 5.56
N ALA A 669 28.75 2.98 6.18
CA ALA A 669 29.13 4.22 5.51
C ALA A 669 30.12 3.92 4.37
N GLU A 670 30.02 4.68 3.29
CA GLU A 670 31.05 4.69 2.25
C GLU A 670 32.27 5.46 2.77
N SER A 671 33.47 4.95 2.51
CA SER A 671 34.71 5.67 2.80
C SER A 671 34.78 6.91 1.89
N LEU A 672 34.84 8.10 2.48
CA LEU A 672 34.99 9.34 1.72
C LEU A 672 36.47 9.52 1.35
N SER A 673 36.81 9.33 0.07
CA SER A 673 38.13 9.63 -0.51
C SER A 673 38.06 10.81 -1.48
N THR A 674 37.25 11.83 -1.15
CA THR A 674 37.05 13.00 -2.01
C THR A 674 37.85 14.21 -1.53
N SER A 675 38.37 14.95 -2.50
CA SER A 675 39.25 16.13 -2.44
C SER A 675 38.76 17.34 -1.62
N GLU A 676 37.81 17.17 -0.70
CA GLU A 676 37.25 18.21 0.17
C GLU A 676 37.65 18.05 1.65
N LEU A 677 38.23 16.91 2.06
CA LEU A 677 38.74 16.67 3.42
C LEU A 677 40.26 16.45 3.38
N GLU A 678 41.03 17.16 4.22
CA GLU A 678 42.49 17.04 4.33
C GLU A 678 42.96 15.68 4.92
N HIS A 679 42.04 14.83 5.39
CA HIS A 679 42.32 13.58 6.08
C HIS A 679 41.45 12.44 5.54
N PHE A 680 42.01 11.23 5.51
CA PHE A 680 41.28 10.01 5.19
C PHE A 680 40.45 9.51 6.39
N HIS A 681 39.18 9.18 6.16
CA HIS A 681 38.27 8.68 7.19
C HIS A 681 37.93 7.21 7.01
N VAL A 682 37.79 6.49 8.12
CA VAL A 682 37.43 5.07 8.16
C VAL A 682 36.44 4.79 9.29
N SER A 683 35.64 3.73 9.14
CA SER A 683 34.78 3.25 10.21
C SER A 683 35.51 2.30 11.17
N PRO A 684 35.09 2.20 12.45
CA PRO A 684 35.63 1.23 13.39
C PRO A 684 35.56 -0.22 12.89
N LEU A 685 34.51 -0.59 12.15
CA LEU A 685 34.41 -1.91 11.53
C LEU A 685 35.50 -2.14 10.49
N GLN A 686 35.79 -1.16 9.62
CA GLN A 686 36.87 -1.27 8.64
C GLN A 686 38.23 -1.43 9.31
N VAL A 687 38.47 -0.69 10.40
CA VAL A 687 39.71 -0.81 11.19
C VAL A 687 39.82 -2.19 11.82
N ALA A 688 38.72 -2.76 12.34
CA ALA A 688 38.70 -4.11 12.89
C ALA A 688 38.99 -5.18 11.82
N LEU A 689 38.44 -5.02 10.62
CA LEU A 689 38.70 -5.91 9.49
C LEU A 689 40.14 -5.82 8.98
N ALA A 690 40.70 -4.62 8.87
CA ALA A 690 42.11 -4.45 8.51
C ALA A 690 43.05 -5.02 9.60
N SER A 691 42.72 -4.78 10.87
CA SER A 691 43.46 -5.35 12.02
C SER A 691 43.42 -6.88 12.04
N ALA A 692 42.36 -7.49 11.50
CA ALA A 692 42.28 -8.95 11.36
C ALA A 692 43.38 -9.50 10.47
N ALA A 693 43.82 -8.76 9.43
CA ALA A 693 44.92 -9.18 8.58
C ALA A 693 46.21 -9.39 9.39
N LEU A 694 46.50 -8.55 10.38
CA LEU A 694 47.69 -8.69 11.24
C LEU A 694 47.62 -9.93 12.14
N SER A 695 46.42 -10.38 12.51
CA SER A 695 46.21 -11.55 13.37
C SER A 695 45.84 -12.82 12.59
N ASN A 696 45.73 -12.74 11.26
CA ASN A 696 45.25 -13.81 10.38
C ASN A 696 46.10 -13.90 9.11
N HIS A 697 47.43 -13.78 9.26
CA HIS A 697 48.42 -13.99 8.19
C HIS A 697 48.15 -13.18 6.92
N GLY A 698 47.76 -11.92 7.07
CA GLY A 698 47.50 -10.99 5.97
C GLY A 698 46.13 -11.12 5.32
N ILE A 699 45.25 -11.98 5.83
CA ILE A 699 43.90 -12.21 5.28
C ILE A 699 42.86 -11.40 6.05
N ILE A 700 42.13 -10.54 5.34
CA ILE A 700 40.94 -9.85 5.84
C ILE A 700 39.73 -10.78 5.68
N PRO A 701 39.02 -11.16 6.76
CA PRO A 701 37.84 -12.00 6.66
C PRO A 701 36.61 -11.20 6.16
N ALA A 702 35.58 -11.90 5.71
CA ALA A 702 34.30 -11.27 5.43
C ALA A 702 33.52 -11.08 6.75
N PRO A 703 33.04 -9.86 7.08
CA PRO A 703 32.32 -9.64 8.33
C PRO A 703 31.00 -10.42 8.36
N SER A 704 30.65 -10.95 9.53
CA SER A 704 29.41 -11.67 9.77
C SER A 704 28.81 -11.28 11.12
N LEU A 705 27.52 -10.92 11.11
CA LEU A 705 26.76 -10.56 12.32
C LEU A 705 25.57 -11.50 12.55
N ALA A 706 24.78 -11.79 11.51
CA ALA A 706 23.71 -12.78 11.58
C ALA A 706 24.26 -14.17 11.21
N ALA A 707 24.37 -15.06 12.19
CA ALA A 707 25.03 -16.36 12.06
C ALA A 707 24.11 -17.45 11.51
N ALA A 708 22.86 -17.52 12.01
CA ALA A 708 21.94 -18.58 11.67
C ALA A 708 20.48 -18.18 11.86
N VAL A 709 19.57 -18.91 11.22
CA VAL A 709 18.12 -18.78 11.38
C VAL A 709 17.53 -20.12 11.80
N ASN A 710 16.60 -20.10 12.75
CA ASN A 710 15.93 -21.30 13.23
C ASN A 710 14.71 -21.61 12.33
N THR A 711 14.86 -22.60 11.46
CA THR A 711 13.79 -23.03 10.55
C THR A 711 12.96 -24.16 11.16
N PRO A 712 11.65 -24.25 10.87
CA PRO A 712 10.80 -25.33 11.40
C PRO A 712 11.20 -26.73 10.93
N SER A 713 11.88 -26.86 9.80
CA SER A 713 12.23 -28.14 9.17
C SER A 713 13.63 -28.65 9.52
N GLU A 714 14.60 -27.74 9.62
CA GLU A 714 16.03 -28.10 9.73
C GLU A 714 16.66 -27.58 11.04
N GLY A 715 15.92 -26.84 11.86
CA GLY A 715 16.47 -26.14 13.02
C GLY A 715 17.38 -25.01 12.59
N TRP A 716 18.50 -24.82 13.29
CA TRP A 716 19.45 -23.75 13.02
C TRP A 716 20.20 -23.96 11.69
N VAL A 717 19.84 -23.17 10.69
CA VAL A 717 20.50 -23.11 9.37
C VAL A 717 21.45 -21.92 9.35
N THR A 718 22.72 -22.16 9.05
CA THR A 718 23.75 -21.11 8.98
C THR A 718 23.53 -20.18 7.79
N LEU A 719 23.64 -18.87 8.02
CA LEU A 719 23.62 -17.87 6.96
C LEU A 719 25.05 -17.71 6.40
N PRO A 720 25.22 -17.69 5.07
CA PRO A 720 26.51 -17.40 4.49
C PRO A 720 26.92 -15.94 4.74
N ALA A 721 28.21 -15.70 4.92
CA ALA A 721 28.76 -14.34 4.85
C ALA A 721 28.45 -13.72 3.48
N LEU A 722 28.16 -12.42 3.45
CA LEU A 722 27.79 -11.73 2.22
C LEU A 722 29.01 -11.49 1.31
N GLY A 723 30.19 -11.31 1.90
CA GLY A 723 31.46 -11.13 1.21
C GLY A 723 32.33 -12.38 1.17
N LYS A 724 33.54 -12.23 0.63
CA LYS A 724 34.60 -13.25 0.65
C LYS A 724 35.85 -12.69 1.33
N PRO A 725 36.63 -13.54 2.02
CA PRO A 725 37.93 -13.14 2.54
C PRO A 725 38.86 -12.68 1.40
N THR A 726 39.71 -11.69 1.69
CA THR A 726 40.67 -11.12 0.75
C THR A 726 42.07 -11.13 1.37
N GLU A 727 43.06 -11.57 0.59
CA GLU A 727 44.47 -11.42 0.96
C GLU A 727 44.88 -9.97 0.70
N ALA A 728 45.26 -9.26 1.75
CA ALA A 728 45.55 -7.82 1.74
C ALA A 728 47.03 -7.53 2.00
N ILE A 729 47.68 -8.33 2.84
CA ILE A 729 49.09 -8.15 3.20
C ILE A 729 49.80 -9.49 3.01
N GLN A 730 51.08 -9.47 2.62
CA GLN A 730 51.87 -10.69 2.61
C GLN A 730 51.98 -11.27 4.03
N ALA A 731 51.66 -12.56 4.19
CA ALA A 731 51.60 -13.22 5.50
C ALA A 731 52.82 -12.96 6.40
N GLN A 732 54.04 -13.04 5.84
CA GLN A 732 55.26 -12.79 6.59
C GLN A 732 55.34 -11.35 7.12
N SER A 733 54.99 -10.36 6.30
CA SER A 733 55.03 -8.94 6.69
C SER A 733 53.95 -8.61 7.73
N ALA A 734 52.76 -9.21 7.60
CA ALA A 734 51.70 -9.10 8.60
C ALA A 734 52.15 -9.68 9.95
N ASP A 735 52.78 -10.86 9.93
CA ASP A 735 53.25 -11.53 11.14
C ASP A 735 54.39 -10.76 11.84
N GLU A 736 55.35 -10.24 11.06
CA GLU A 736 56.45 -9.40 11.56
C GLU A 736 55.94 -8.10 12.16
N ALA A 737 54.96 -7.45 11.53
CA ALA A 737 54.33 -6.25 12.06
C ALA A 737 53.57 -6.54 13.35
N ALA A 738 52.77 -7.61 13.42
CA ALA A 738 52.09 -7.99 14.64
C ALA A 738 53.08 -8.24 15.79
N GLN A 739 54.20 -8.93 15.53
CA GLN A 739 55.26 -9.14 16.53
C GLN A 739 55.93 -7.85 17.00
N PHE A 740 56.12 -6.87 16.11
CA PHE A 740 56.73 -5.59 16.42
C PHE A 740 55.93 -4.79 17.47
N PHE A 741 54.60 -4.92 17.47
CA PHE A 741 53.70 -4.20 18.38
C PHE A 741 53.34 -4.99 19.66
N ILE A 742 54.04 -6.08 19.96
CA ILE A 742 53.90 -6.78 21.24
C ILE A 742 54.78 -6.06 22.28
N GLN A 743 54.16 -5.54 23.35
CA GLN A 743 54.87 -4.94 24.47
C GLN A 743 55.39 -6.01 25.45
N ASP A 744 56.50 -5.73 26.13
CA ASP A 744 57.14 -6.66 27.07
C ASP A 744 56.17 -7.11 28.19
N GLY A 745 55.79 -8.40 28.15
CA GLY A 745 54.91 -9.03 29.15
C GLY A 745 53.46 -9.25 28.71
N ASN A 746 53.05 -8.71 27.56
CA ASN A 746 51.70 -8.91 27.02
C ASN A 746 51.61 -10.15 26.12
N SER A 747 50.43 -10.80 26.10
CA SER A 747 50.14 -11.95 25.22
C SER A 747 49.47 -11.56 23.90
N PHE A 748 49.38 -10.26 23.61
CA PHE A 748 48.72 -9.69 22.45
C PHE A 748 49.53 -8.49 21.93
N TRP A 749 49.34 -8.13 20.66
CA TRP A 749 49.86 -6.89 20.10
C TRP A 749 48.85 -5.77 20.29
N SER A 750 49.31 -4.55 20.52
CA SER A 750 48.43 -3.39 20.64
C SER A 750 49.08 -2.10 20.16
N HIS A 751 48.26 -1.15 19.73
CA HIS A 751 48.68 0.18 19.33
C HIS A 751 47.63 1.22 19.69
N LEU A 752 48.11 2.36 20.19
CA LEU A 752 47.29 3.50 20.54
C LEU A 752 47.52 4.62 19.50
N GLY A 753 46.45 4.97 18.79
CA GLY A 753 46.42 6.00 17.79
C GLY A 753 45.67 7.25 18.25
N ARG A 754 46.06 8.41 17.73
CA ARG A 754 45.34 9.67 17.90
C ARG A 754 45.20 10.38 16.57
N ALA A 755 44.05 11.02 16.37
CA ALA A 755 43.82 11.95 15.28
C ALA A 755 43.10 13.19 15.83
N ASP A 756 43.53 14.36 15.37
CA ASP A 756 42.89 15.64 15.68
C ASP A 756 42.41 16.26 14.36
N GLU A 757 41.16 16.70 14.31
CA GLU A 757 40.55 17.35 13.14
C GLU A 757 39.71 18.55 13.60
N GLY A 758 40.20 19.76 13.33
CA GLY A 758 39.60 21.00 13.85
C GLY A 758 39.57 21.03 15.38
N ASP A 759 38.38 21.22 15.95
CA ASP A 759 38.15 21.22 17.41
C ASP A 759 37.81 19.81 17.96
N SER A 760 37.81 18.78 17.10
CA SER A 760 37.49 17.40 17.48
C SER A 760 38.75 16.54 17.56
N SER A 761 38.80 15.66 18.55
CA SER A 761 39.92 14.75 18.77
C SER A 761 39.38 13.35 19.00
N VAL A 762 39.98 12.35 18.35
CA VAL A 762 39.59 10.95 18.50
C VAL A 762 40.77 10.12 18.95
N THR A 763 40.49 9.15 19.83
CA THR A 763 41.46 8.19 20.34
C THR A 763 41.09 6.80 19.83
N TRP A 764 42.06 6.15 19.18
CA TRP A 764 41.95 4.77 18.73
C TRP A 764 42.80 3.86 19.59
N PHE A 765 42.27 2.70 19.95
CA PHE A 765 43.05 1.58 20.45
C PHE A 765 42.74 0.36 19.58
N ILE A 766 43.78 -0.27 19.06
CA ILE A 766 43.68 -1.50 18.29
C ILE A 766 44.56 -2.56 18.92
N ALA A 767 44.04 -3.77 19.03
CA ALA A 767 44.78 -4.90 19.56
C ALA A 767 44.36 -6.20 18.89
N GLY A 768 45.24 -7.20 18.92
CA GLY A 768 44.91 -8.52 18.42
C GLY A 768 45.82 -9.61 18.95
N THR A 769 45.40 -10.85 18.76
CA THR A 769 46.20 -12.03 19.10
C THR A 769 47.42 -12.14 18.19
N PRO A 770 48.55 -12.64 18.68
CA PRO A 770 49.73 -12.84 17.84
C PRO A 770 49.48 -13.93 16.79
N PRO A 771 50.19 -13.92 15.65
CA PRO A 771 49.96 -14.87 14.55
C PRO A 771 50.16 -16.35 14.93
N ASN A 772 50.93 -16.62 15.98
CA ASN A 772 51.21 -17.96 16.50
C ASN A 772 50.28 -18.37 17.65
N TRP A 773 49.20 -17.63 17.88
CA TRP A 773 48.22 -17.94 18.92
C TRP A 773 47.55 -19.30 18.65
N GLY A 774 47.55 -20.18 19.66
CA GLY A 774 46.99 -21.53 19.53
C GLY A 774 45.46 -21.60 19.62
N GLY A 775 44.80 -20.49 19.99
CA GLY A 775 43.34 -20.39 20.10
C GLY A 775 42.70 -19.68 18.90
N THR A 776 41.44 -19.27 19.05
CA THR A 776 40.76 -18.44 18.05
C THR A 776 41.45 -17.08 17.96
N PRO A 777 41.83 -16.60 16.76
CA PRO A 777 42.46 -15.30 16.64
C PRO A 777 41.43 -14.18 16.77
N ILE A 778 41.73 -13.18 17.58
CA ILE A 778 40.80 -12.12 17.98
C ILE A 778 41.42 -10.76 17.70
N VAL A 779 40.56 -9.82 17.32
CA VAL A 779 40.89 -8.40 17.20
C VAL A 779 39.90 -7.57 18.02
N VAL A 780 40.42 -6.55 18.68
CA VAL A 780 39.66 -5.54 19.43
C VAL A 780 40.00 -4.16 18.89
N VAL A 781 38.96 -3.38 18.59
CA VAL A 781 39.07 -1.97 18.21
C VAL A 781 38.18 -1.15 19.12
N VAL A 782 38.77 -0.13 19.75
CA VAL A 782 38.08 0.86 20.57
C VAL A 782 38.32 2.23 19.96
N LEU A 783 37.24 2.97 19.78
CA LEU A 783 37.25 4.36 19.35
C LEU A 783 36.53 5.19 20.41
N ILE A 784 37.17 6.29 20.82
CA ILE A 784 36.59 7.27 21.73
C ILE A 784 36.63 8.65 21.07
N GLU A 785 35.50 9.35 21.04
CA GLU A 785 35.32 10.69 20.46
C GLU A 785 35.84 11.81 21.40
N GLU A 786 36.94 11.55 22.08
CA GLU A 786 37.69 12.51 22.89
C GLU A 786 39.16 12.08 22.99
N ASN A 787 40.04 13.02 23.36
CA ASN A 787 41.43 12.72 23.65
C ASN A 787 41.57 12.05 25.04
N ASN A 788 41.25 10.76 25.11
CA ASN A 788 41.26 9.96 26.34
C ASN A 788 41.95 8.61 26.13
N THR A 789 43.27 8.67 26.01
CA THR A 789 44.14 7.50 25.76
C THR A 789 44.02 6.41 26.81
N ARG A 790 43.97 6.80 28.10
CA ARG A 790 43.86 5.87 29.22
C ARG A 790 42.57 5.07 29.20
N LEU A 791 41.46 5.71 28.80
CA LEU A 791 40.18 5.03 28.71
C LEU A 791 40.17 4.03 27.55
N ALA A 792 40.62 4.43 26.36
CA ALA A 792 40.66 3.56 25.19
C ALA A 792 41.54 2.32 25.44
N GLU A 793 42.72 2.53 26.03
CA GLU A 793 43.66 1.47 26.40
C GLU A 793 43.04 0.51 27.43
N ARG A 794 42.49 1.03 28.54
CA ARG A 794 41.85 0.18 29.56
C ARG A 794 40.73 -0.69 28.99
N ILE A 795 39.84 -0.09 28.19
CA ILE A 795 38.71 -0.82 27.58
C ILE A 795 39.22 -1.93 26.67
N GLY A 796 40.19 -1.60 25.81
CA GLY A 796 40.71 -2.55 24.83
C GLY A 796 41.52 -3.68 25.46
N GLU A 797 42.34 -3.39 26.46
CA GLU A 797 43.13 -4.40 27.20
C GLU A 797 42.23 -5.34 28.02
N GLU A 798 41.24 -4.82 28.74
CA GLU A 798 40.30 -5.66 29.49
C GLU A 798 39.51 -6.56 28.53
N LEU A 799 38.99 -6.01 27.42
CA LEU A 799 38.20 -6.80 26.47
C LEU A 799 39.00 -7.86 25.73
N ILE A 800 40.25 -7.57 25.31
CA ILE A 800 41.06 -8.58 24.62
C ILE A 800 41.44 -9.71 25.57
N VAL A 801 41.76 -9.40 26.83
CA VAL A 801 42.07 -10.41 27.86
C VAL A 801 40.85 -11.26 28.21
N ASP A 802 39.68 -10.62 28.38
CA ASP A 802 38.40 -11.30 28.62
C ASP A 802 38.03 -12.21 27.44
N THR A 803 38.27 -11.76 26.20
CA THR A 803 37.94 -12.56 25.00
C THR A 803 38.93 -13.71 24.78
N MET A 804 40.21 -13.54 25.14
CA MET A 804 41.22 -14.61 25.07
C MET A 804 41.03 -15.70 26.12
N ASN A 805 40.33 -15.39 27.23
CA ASN A 805 40.01 -16.32 28.31
C ASN A 805 38.48 -16.34 28.57
N PRO A 806 37.70 -16.86 27.61
CA PRO A 806 36.24 -16.77 27.61
C PRO A 806 35.56 -17.52 28.77
#